data_AF-A0A2Z4FPS3-F1
#
_entry.id   AF-A0A2Z4FPS3-F1
#
_cell.length_a   1.000
_cell.length_b   1.000
_cell.length_c   1.000
_cell.angle_alpha   90.00
_cell.angle_beta   90.00
_cell.angle_gamma   90.00
#
_symmetry.space_group_name_H-M   'P 1'
#
loop_
_entity.id
_entity.type
_entity.pdbx_description
1 polymer ?
#
loop_
_entity_poly.entity_id
_entity_poly.type
_entity_poly.pdbx_seq_one_letter_code
_entity_poly.pdbx_strand_id
1 'polypeptide(L)'
;MRARLYFVCLCGLLFFAPMLTSCTAEYDFERAEQARGTLGEELYGIWHKDAVRAAENSERKTMMLESRKDEFIAAVDAVAPPEKLEEVDTFLQEMLSLIDSGLIQGLTRKLQAILRDAVANDALLSSIAIQNRPKPGDFLSPVSGQNFLGHLMGYPRMPDVAARTSQTLLAADGLDADGNPDMTESTALRDVLNAATVFLGKSERVQPTDTVAYSLQNVLATEDERFAENALPRPLYAVAYDRRGRPLVAKDGSGIAPPFADFDNDGLADIDVEGKWVLAAGGSKNIPAFRTTVDASALLNRDPYGRAHVGSSGKYSFEYVDLSKTGVHFMVRQFDALAKREILWNLVDAAPALLGPRQINTDSQGAFSGYSSDSPMRDIFYALLHILDIDTLDRVLAASADFLATNSHALAGLVFALNEAVEVVDEFNTQYPDAGLNDNQTLAYDMLPVLEAISADPDLWRDVLWALRQPITQRTGEPMAMLLSYKDSNPAVPAANGPYDSCFQACDANFPIFETFNEANPQSCVERYKTNQALQRYECVRACPNGEMFSEPMDYSLPETQENISMFQRMFHLLRDTTGSPYNLKMLEPASLSSMPAIIELPSSSEAFLRAVGSSMDMADYVPNMAELQPLLDMMGGSSSLANLLSQLSPIFGVELSRRATPPEITRMFNKADLSGDLGQMGTARITTPTCKDGHVMANHHADMLYAAEASGMIDTIAPLACAFAANDQEELMTRLFVITHEHYSGKTDLNLTADGTVSESKGSNLRSLEPALRDILEKKTLFKALYELSVAAERVESQGVVPDFTEQLRVLVHHAVRSDDGFRGANGEDSITLADGRTLRNLSRATILLEAGAKMNARVEGDPVAEEALGDIFSAVTDVLLAAEWPEGAPMAQFSDPGTIAVMERLTRHLSGKAAELQAEGRLSEWLTEEQLDNFGGLFDSRALPALVDLSGELVKNPQDRELVDDLLDYMLGEPAGRDQVAMGLYVLLVYTLHQDTWVPVSNFMARTLDPNRTWQVEPYGKLPLASHVLQVLQETVEKDPQGRGIELFARGFSNMEDGSVPFGTIFEIVADYFRADPASLAPYTPGDYRVVLNGLESWLDDDLHGLERLYDIVDP
;
A
#
# COMPACT_ATOMS: atom_id res chain seq x y z
N MET A 1 -4.07 -34.18 -77.56
CA MET A 1 -4.13 -34.54 -78.99
C MET A 1 -3.66 -33.33 -79.79
N ARG A 2 -2.55 -33.46 -80.53
CA ARG A 2 -2.06 -32.66 -81.68
C ARG A 2 -2.51 -31.20 -81.87
N ALA A 3 -1.52 -30.30 -81.76
CA ALA A 3 -0.95 -29.52 -82.87
C ALA A 3 -1.86 -28.75 -83.86
N ARG A 4 -1.48 -27.47 -84.02
CA ARG A 4 -1.20 -26.77 -85.29
C ARG A 4 -2.38 -26.37 -86.19
N LEU A 5 -2.40 -25.09 -86.59
CA LEU A 5 -1.82 -24.54 -87.84
C LEU A 5 -2.67 -23.32 -88.26
N TYR A 6 -2.20 -22.08 -88.11
CA TYR A 6 -1.40 -21.34 -89.11
C TYR A 6 -1.74 -21.70 -90.57
N PHE A 7 -2.67 -20.96 -91.19
CA PHE A 7 -2.67 -20.78 -92.65
C PHE A 7 -3.52 -19.58 -93.13
N VAL A 8 -3.17 -18.36 -92.72
CA VAL A 8 -3.45 -17.16 -93.54
C VAL A 8 -2.23 -16.22 -93.51
N CYS A 9 -1.05 -16.80 -93.74
CA CYS A 9 0.11 -16.09 -94.28
C CYS A 9 0.04 -16.25 -95.79
N LEU A 10 -0.08 -15.16 -96.57
CA LEU A 10 0.83 -14.90 -97.71
C LEU A 10 0.48 -13.67 -98.58
N CYS A 11 -0.67 -13.01 -98.46
CA CYS A 11 -1.07 -12.03 -99.50
C CYS A 11 -1.07 -10.55 -99.09
N GLY A 12 -0.72 -10.20 -97.84
CA GLY A 12 -0.70 -8.80 -97.40
C GLY A 12 0.64 -8.06 -97.56
N LEU A 13 1.71 -8.76 -97.94
CA LEU A 13 3.09 -8.30 -97.70
C LEU A 13 3.78 -7.62 -98.90
N LEU A 14 3.06 -7.24 -99.96
CA LEU A 14 3.69 -6.67 -101.16
C LEU A 14 3.02 -5.41 -101.73
N PHE A 15 2.26 -4.68 -100.92
CA PHE A 15 2.00 -3.27 -101.16
C PHE A 15 2.80 -2.40 -100.19
N PHE A 16 4.09 -2.33 -100.52
CA PHE A 16 5.04 -1.27 -100.22
C PHE A 16 4.35 0.09 -100.01
N ALA A 17 4.61 0.77 -98.90
CA ALA A 17 5.86 1.48 -98.61
C ALA A 17 6.05 2.75 -99.47
N PRO A 18 5.21 3.76 -99.18
CA PRO A 18 5.81 5.06 -98.87
C PRO A 18 5.07 5.81 -97.74
N MET A 19 5.02 5.25 -96.52
CA MET A 19 4.67 6.01 -95.29
C MET A 19 5.65 5.78 -94.13
N LEU A 20 6.88 5.35 -94.44
CA LEU A 20 7.97 5.18 -93.48
C LEU A 20 8.88 6.41 -93.41
N THR A 21 8.32 7.60 -93.16
CA THR A 21 9.12 8.79 -92.78
C THR A 21 8.38 9.69 -91.78
N SER A 22 8.02 9.15 -90.62
CA SER A 22 7.92 9.91 -89.37
C SER A 22 7.81 8.95 -88.19
N CYS A 23 8.70 9.15 -87.19
CA CYS A 23 8.81 8.41 -85.93
C CYS A 23 9.62 7.10 -85.98
N THR A 24 10.90 7.20 -86.35
CA THR A 24 11.95 6.41 -85.69
C THR A 24 12.37 7.14 -84.42
N ALA A 25 11.59 7.01 -83.35
CA ALA A 25 12.18 7.05 -82.02
C ALA A 25 12.71 5.63 -81.80
N GLU A 26 14.03 5.48 -81.78
CA GLU A 26 14.66 4.32 -81.18
C GLU A 26 14.01 4.13 -79.81
N TYR A 27 13.41 2.96 -79.55
CA TYR A 27 13.07 2.60 -78.18
C TYR A 27 14.41 2.44 -77.46
N ASP A 28 14.78 3.49 -76.75
CA ASP A 28 15.86 3.46 -75.79
C ASP A 28 15.43 2.57 -74.63
N PHE A 29 15.90 1.32 -74.65
CA PHE A 29 15.72 0.38 -73.54
C PHE A 29 16.77 0.60 -72.45
N GLU A 30 17.74 1.50 -72.65
CA GLU A 30 18.61 2.00 -71.60
C GLU A 30 17.86 3.13 -70.91
N ARG A 31 16.96 2.78 -69.97
CA ARG A 31 16.44 3.75 -69.02
C ARG A 31 17.66 4.37 -68.35
N ALA A 32 17.95 5.64 -68.65
CA ALA A 32 18.99 6.38 -67.95
C ALA A 32 18.77 6.17 -66.45
N GLU A 33 19.77 5.66 -65.73
CA GLU A 33 19.74 5.58 -64.27
C GLU A 33 19.57 7.01 -63.76
N GLN A 34 18.32 7.39 -63.47
CA GLN A 34 18.06 8.56 -62.66
C GLN A 34 18.67 8.26 -61.30
N ALA A 35 19.57 9.14 -60.84
CA ALA A 35 20.02 9.12 -59.45
C ALA A 35 18.76 9.15 -58.58
N ARG A 36 18.48 8.04 -57.88
CA ARG A 36 17.33 7.91 -57.00
C ARG A 36 17.54 8.82 -55.79
N GLY A 37 16.48 9.48 -55.36
CA GLY A 37 16.47 10.35 -54.18
C GLY A 37 16.54 9.55 -52.88
N THR A 38 16.25 10.20 -51.76
CA THR A 38 15.96 9.52 -50.49
C THR A 38 14.67 8.69 -50.60
N LEU A 39 14.41 7.78 -49.64
CA LEU A 39 13.17 6.99 -49.66
C LEU A 39 11.94 7.90 -49.56
N GLY A 40 12.00 8.95 -48.75
CA GLY A 40 10.96 9.98 -48.65
C GLY A 40 10.69 10.66 -49.99
N GLU A 41 11.74 11.05 -50.73
CA GLU A 41 11.59 11.67 -52.05
C GLU A 41 10.94 10.73 -53.08
N GLU A 42 11.29 9.44 -53.06
CA GLU A 42 10.72 8.45 -53.97
C GLU A 42 9.27 8.11 -53.61
N LEU A 43 8.96 7.87 -52.33
CA LEU A 43 7.59 7.61 -51.87
C LEU A 43 6.68 8.81 -52.14
N TYR A 44 7.17 10.03 -51.88
CA TYR A 44 6.46 11.25 -52.26
C TYR A 44 6.23 11.31 -53.77
N GLY A 45 7.25 11.00 -54.58
CA GLY A 45 7.16 11.01 -56.04
C GLY A 45 6.15 10.00 -56.59
N ILE A 46 6.00 8.83 -55.94
CA ILE A 46 4.97 7.84 -56.26
C ILE A 46 3.59 8.37 -55.87
N TRP A 47 3.43 8.80 -54.62
CA TRP A 47 2.14 9.24 -54.10
C TRP A 47 1.62 10.50 -54.79
N HIS A 48 2.50 11.43 -55.16
CA HIS A 48 2.18 12.62 -55.96
C HIS A 48 1.69 12.24 -57.37
N LYS A 49 2.34 11.29 -58.04
CA LYS A 49 1.88 10.77 -59.35
C LYS A 49 0.48 10.16 -59.24
N ASP A 50 0.21 9.44 -58.16
CA ASP A 50 -1.11 8.84 -57.92
C ASP A 50 -2.15 9.91 -57.59
N ALA A 51 -1.79 10.95 -56.83
CA ALA A 51 -2.66 12.09 -56.56
C ALA A 51 -3.06 12.84 -57.85
N VAL A 52 -2.10 13.05 -58.77
CA VAL A 52 -2.35 13.65 -60.09
C VAL A 52 -3.25 12.77 -60.97
N ARG A 53 -3.28 11.45 -60.73
CA ARG A 53 -4.09 10.48 -61.47
C ARG A 53 -5.37 10.08 -60.75
N ALA A 54 -5.61 10.57 -59.55
CA ALA A 54 -6.74 10.19 -58.72
C ALA A 54 -8.06 10.49 -59.46
N ALA A 55 -8.98 9.53 -59.45
CA ALA A 55 -10.27 9.68 -60.12
C ALA A 55 -11.12 10.82 -59.51
N GLU A 56 -10.93 11.10 -58.22
CA GLU A 56 -11.66 12.11 -57.46
C GLU A 56 -10.69 13.04 -56.72
N ASN A 57 -11.05 14.34 -56.64
CA ASN A 57 -10.30 15.37 -55.94
C ASN A 57 -8.82 15.53 -56.33
N SER A 58 -8.42 15.08 -57.53
CA SER A 58 -7.01 15.08 -57.98
C SER A 58 -6.28 16.41 -57.74
N GLU A 59 -6.83 17.53 -58.20
CA GLU A 59 -6.23 18.86 -58.02
C GLU A 59 -6.02 19.21 -56.53
N ARG A 60 -6.99 18.87 -55.66
CA ARG A 60 -6.90 19.14 -54.22
C ARG A 60 -5.95 18.20 -53.50
N LYS A 61 -5.91 16.93 -53.87
CA LYS A 61 -4.98 15.92 -53.34
C LYS A 61 -3.53 16.27 -53.70
N THR A 62 -3.30 16.66 -54.96
CA THR A 62 -1.99 17.14 -55.42
C THR A 62 -1.57 18.39 -54.66
N MET A 63 -2.46 19.38 -54.51
CA MET A 63 -2.15 20.60 -53.76
C MET A 63 -1.84 20.34 -52.28
N MET A 64 -2.59 19.43 -51.63
CA MET A 64 -2.31 19.02 -50.24
C MET A 64 -0.91 18.41 -50.12
N LEU A 65 -0.59 17.40 -50.95
CA LEU A 65 0.72 16.75 -50.90
C LEU A 65 1.85 17.73 -51.22
N GLU A 66 1.68 18.63 -52.19
CA GLU A 66 2.67 19.68 -52.49
C GLU A 66 2.91 20.62 -51.29
N SER A 67 1.86 20.95 -50.53
CA SER A 67 1.98 21.80 -49.35
C SER A 67 2.65 21.12 -48.14
N ARG A 68 2.60 19.79 -48.06
CA ARG A 68 3.18 18.98 -46.97
C ARG A 68 4.41 18.18 -47.41
N LYS A 69 4.98 18.49 -48.58
CA LYS A 69 6.08 17.73 -49.18
C LYS A 69 7.26 17.55 -48.24
N ASP A 70 7.79 18.65 -47.72
CA ASP A 70 9.02 18.62 -46.91
C ASP A 70 8.80 17.88 -45.58
N GLU A 71 7.63 18.04 -44.96
CA GLU A 71 7.24 17.32 -43.75
C GLU A 71 7.13 15.81 -43.99
N PHE A 72 6.49 15.40 -45.09
CA PHE A 72 6.36 13.98 -45.45
C PHE A 72 7.74 13.35 -45.69
N ILE A 73 8.59 14.01 -46.49
CA ILE A 73 9.94 13.52 -46.80
C ILE A 73 10.76 13.40 -45.51
N ALA A 74 10.77 14.45 -44.68
CA ALA A 74 11.50 14.44 -43.42
C ALA A 74 11.01 13.33 -42.47
N ALA A 75 9.69 13.12 -42.37
CA ALA A 75 9.13 12.06 -41.54
C ALA A 75 9.54 10.67 -42.04
N VAL A 76 9.41 10.40 -43.34
CA VAL A 76 9.81 9.10 -43.92
C VAL A 76 11.32 8.87 -43.74
N ASP A 77 12.15 9.86 -44.05
CA ASP A 77 13.60 9.75 -43.93
C ASP A 77 14.06 9.68 -42.47
N ALA A 78 13.27 10.19 -41.51
CA ALA A 78 13.53 9.97 -40.08
C ALA A 78 13.27 8.52 -39.67
N VAL A 79 12.27 7.85 -40.23
CA VAL A 79 12.02 6.42 -40.00
C VAL A 79 13.10 5.56 -40.67
N ALA A 80 13.40 5.84 -41.94
CA ALA A 80 14.29 5.06 -42.77
C ALA A 80 15.35 5.97 -43.42
N PRO A 81 16.40 6.36 -42.66
CA PRO A 81 17.38 7.30 -43.16
C PRO A 81 18.23 6.68 -44.28
N PRO A 82 18.81 7.50 -45.18
CA PRO A 82 19.50 7.01 -46.38
C PRO A 82 20.61 5.99 -46.10
N GLU A 83 21.33 6.14 -44.99
CA GLU A 83 22.39 5.24 -44.56
C GLU A 83 21.89 3.88 -44.02
N LYS A 84 20.59 3.73 -43.80
CA LYS A 84 19.93 2.53 -43.27
C LYS A 84 19.05 1.81 -44.28
N LEU A 85 19.02 2.25 -45.54
CA LEU A 85 18.14 1.67 -46.56
C LEU A 85 18.46 0.20 -46.88
N GLU A 86 19.72 -0.23 -46.78
CA GLU A 86 20.10 -1.64 -46.94
C GLU A 86 19.50 -2.53 -45.83
N GLU A 87 19.42 -2.00 -44.60
CA GLU A 87 18.80 -2.70 -43.47
C GLU A 87 17.28 -2.81 -43.66
N VAL A 88 16.65 -1.75 -44.17
CA VAL A 88 15.22 -1.74 -44.53
C VAL A 88 14.92 -2.75 -45.63
N ASP A 89 15.71 -2.76 -46.71
CA ASP A 89 15.56 -3.72 -47.82
C ASP A 89 15.69 -5.16 -47.33
N THR A 90 16.71 -5.45 -46.52
CA THR A 90 16.91 -6.79 -45.98
C THR A 90 15.75 -7.20 -45.06
N PHE A 91 15.27 -6.30 -44.20
CA PHE A 91 14.10 -6.55 -43.36
C PHE A 91 12.85 -6.86 -44.20
N LEU A 92 12.57 -6.07 -45.24
CA LEU A 92 11.42 -6.30 -46.12
C LEU A 92 11.50 -7.64 -46.85
N GLN A 93 12.70 -8.06 -47.27
CA GLN A 93 12.93 -9.38 -47.88
C GLN A 93 12.71 -10.52 -46.88
N GLU A 94 13.11 -10.35 -45.62
CA GLU A 94 12.87 -11.33 -44.55
C GLU A 94 11.36 -11.48 -44.26
N MET A 95 10.58 -10.39 -44.40
CA MET A 95 9.13 -10.38 -44.21
C MET A 95 8.34 -11.03 -45.35
N LEU A 96 8.94 -11.29 -46.53
CA LEU A 96 8.26 -11.96 -47.64
C LEU A 96 7.65 -13.31 -47.24
N SER A 97 8.31 -14.06 -46.36
CA SER A 97 7.79 -15.36 -45.92
C SER A 97 6.46 -15.28 -45.14
N LEU A 98 6.20 -14.15 -44.46
CA LEU A 98 4.93 -13.90 -43.75
C LEU A 98 3.81 -13.48 -44.71
N ILE A 99 4.19 -12.89 -45.85
CA ILE A 99 3.29 -12.62 -46.97
C ILE A 99 2.94 -13.96 -47.66
N ASP A 100 3.94 -14.81 -47.92
CA ASP A 100 3.72 -16.13 -48.54
C ASP A 100 2.82 -17.04 -47.69
N SER A 101 2.93 -16.96 -46.36
CA SER A 101 2.09 -17.72 -45.43
C SER A 101 0.64 -17.20 -45.33
N GLY A 102 0.38 -15.99 -45.85
CA GLY A 102 -0.93 -15.33 -45.75
C GLY A 102 -1.18 -14.67 -44.39
N LEU A 103 -0.18 -14.62 -43.50
CA LEU A 103 -0.32 -14.13 -42.12
C LEU A 103 -0.56 -12.61 -42.11
N ILE A 104 0.26 -11.87 -42.86
CA ILE A 104 0.09 -10.42 -43.00
C ILE A 104 -1.23 -10.09 -43.70
N GLN A 105 -1.60 -10.81 -44.77
CA GLN A 105 -2.86 -10.61 -45.51
C GLN A 105 -4.07 -10.90 -44.63
N GLY A 106 -4.02 -11.95 -43.80
CA GLY A 106 -5.07 -12.23 -42.85
C GLY A 106 -5.25 -11.09 -41.86
N LEU A 107 -4.15 -10.48 -41.38
CA LEU A 107 -4.20 -9.37 -40.42
C LEU A 107 -4.71 -8.09 -41.07
N THR A 108 -4.27 -7.76 -42.30
CA THR A 108 -4.77 -6.61 -43.05
C THR A 108 -6.26 -6.73 -43.36
N ARG A 109 -6.77 -7.93 -43.65
CA ARG A 109 -8.20 -8.20 -43.82
C ARG A 109 -9.00 -8.05 -42.52
N LYS A 110 -8.43 -8.39 -41.36
CA LYS A 110 -9.05 -8.05 -40.05
C LYS A 110 -9.09 -6.55 -39.83
N LEU A 111 -7.99 -5.84 -40.15
CA LEU A 111 -7.94 -4.38 -40.07
C LEU A 111 -9.00 -3.73 -40.97
N GLN A 112 -9.19 -4.24 -42.19
CA GLN A 112 -10.27 -3.81 -43.08
C GLN A 112 -11.66 -3.97 -42.42
N ALA A 113 -11.94 -5.14 -41.83
CA ALA A 113 -13.19 -5.37 -41.10
C ALA A 113 -13.38 -4.41 -39.91
N ILE A 114 -12.31 -4.10 -39.18
CA ILE A 114 -12.31 -3.13 -38.07
C ILE A 114 -12.63 -1.72 -38.60
N LEU A 115 -12.01 -1.29 -39.70
CA LEU A 115 -12.29 0.00 -40.32
C LEU A 115 -13.74 0.10 -40.79
N ARG A 116 -14.28 -0.99 -41.36
CA ARG A 116 -15.70 -1.08 -41.76
C ARG A 116 -16.64 -0.95 -40.55
N ASP A 117 -16.33 -1.62 -39.44
CA ASP A 117 -17.09 -1.48 -38.19
C ASP A 117 -17.00 -0.04 -37.63
N ALA A 118 -15.83 0.59 -37.71
CA ALA A 118 -15.61 1.96 -37.27
C ALA A 118 -16.42 2.98 -38.10
N VAL A 119 -16.48 2.80 -39.42
CA VAL A 119 -17.31 3.59 -40.35
C VAL A 119 -18.79 3.52 -39.99
N ALA A 120 -19.27 2.36 -39.52
CA ALA A 120 -20.66 2.15 -39.14
C ALA A 120 -20.99 2.68 -37.73
N ASN A 121 -20.00 3.12 -36.95
CA ASN A 121 -20.16 3.52 -35.57
C ASN A 121 -20.20 5.04 -35.40
N ASP A 122 -21.39 5.64 -35.46
CA ASP A 122 -21.60 7.08 -35.32
C ASP A 122 -21.07 7.65 -33.99
N ALA A 123 -21.16 6.87 -32.90
CA ALA A 123 -20.67 7.28 -31.59
C ALA A 123 -19.15 7.39 -31.58
N LEU A 124 -18.45 6.41 -32.17
CA LEU A 124 -17.00 6.45 -32.37
C LEU A 124 -16.60 7.60 -33.29
N LEU A 125 -17.27 7.78 -34.42
CA LEU A 125 -16.96 8.87 -35.36
C LEU A 125 -17.17 10.25 -34.73
N SER A 126 -18.20 10.39 -33.90
CA SER A 126 -18.48 11.63 -33.18
C SER A 126 -17.45 11.88 -32.08
N SER A 127 -17.07 10.85 -31.33
CA SER A 127 -16.05 10.94 -30.28
C SER A 127 -14.70 11.29 -30.90
N ILE A 128 -14.33 10.51 -31.93
CA ILE A 128 -13.52 10.80 -33.12
C ILE A 128 -13.16 12.25 -33.41
N ALA A 129 -14.22 12.99 -33.70
CA ALA A 129 -14.21 14.31 -34.29
C ALA A 129 -14.26 15.46 -33.28
N ILE A 130 -14.19 15.15 -31.97
CA ILE A 130 -14.12 16.19 -30.94
C ILE A 130 -12.86 17.02 -31.18
N GLN A 131 -13.05 18.27 -31.61
CA GLN A 131 -11.99 19.15 -32.13
C GLN A 131 -10.95 19.52 -31.06
N ASN A 132 -11.35 19.48 -29.79
CA ASN A 132 -10.53 19.93 -28.67
C ASN A 132 -10.15 18.77 -27.77
N ARG A 133 -9.70 17.67 -28.37
CA ARG A 133 -9.06 16.61 -27.61
C ARG A 133 -7.71 17.11 -27.11
N PRO A 134 -7.37 16.84 -25.85
CA PRO A 134 -6.03 17.10 -25.37
C PRO A 134 -5.03 16.21 -26.11
N LYS A 135 -3.98 16.83 -26.63
CA LYS A 135 -2.80 16.13 -27.15
C LYS A 135 -1.76 16.05 -26.04
N PRO A 136 -0.86 15.04 -26.02
CA PRO A 136 0.17 14.97 -24.98
C PRO A 136 1.03 16.25 -24.92
N GLY A 137 1.34 16.83 -26.08
CA GLY A 137 2.08 18.10 -26.19
C GLY A 137 1.32 19.35 -25.73
N ASP A 138 0.02 19.26 -25.43
CA ASP A 138 -0.70 20.35 -24.75
C ASP A 138 -0.36 20.41 -23.26
N PHE A 139 0.11 19.29 -22.68
CA PHE A 139 0.35 19.15 -21.24
C PHE A 139 1.80 18.97 -20.86
N LEU A 140 2.63 18.46 -21.75
CA LEU A 140 4.04 18.20 -21.48
C LEU A 140 4.92 19.22 -22.19
N SER A 141 5.97 19.66 -21.50
CA SER A 141 7.04 20.43 -22.12
C SER A 141 7.74 19.61 -23.21
N PRO A 142 7.81 20.11 -24.47
CA PRO A 142 8.49 19.40 -25.56
C PRO A 142 10.02 19.35 -25.37
N VAL A 143 10.56 20.08 -24.39
CA VAL A 143 12.00 20.13 -24.07
C VAL A 143 12.39 19.04 -23.06
N SER A 144 11.42 18.42 -22.38
CA SER A 144 11.65 17.59 -21.20
C SER A 144 11.91 16.10 -21.49
N GLY A 145 11.81 15.63 -22.74
CA GLY A 145 12.26 14.27 -23.08
C GLY A 145 11.69 13.71 -24.39
N GLN A 146 12.14 12.50 -24.75
CA GLN A 146 11.61 11.68 -25.85
C GLN A 146 10.14 11.29 -25.60
N ASN A 147 9.46 10.65 -26.55
CA ASN A 147 8.17 10.03 -26.26
C ASN A 147 8.37 8.72 -25.50
N PHE A 148 7.51 8.42 -24.53
CA PHE A 148 7.52 7.17 -23.77
C PHE A 148 7.65 5.93 -24.66
N LEU A 149 6.87 5.84 -25.75
CA LEU A 149 6.94 4.71 -26.70
C LEU A 149 8.27 4.65 -27.44
N GLY A 150 8.84 5.79 -27.83
CA GLY A 150 10.15 5.84 -28.48
C GLY A 150 11.26 5.39 -27.53
N HIS A 151 11.17 5.75 -26.26
CA HIS A 151 12.10 5.29 -25.22
C HIS A 151 11.98 3.79 -24.99
N LEU A 152 10.77 3.27 -24.76
CA LEU A 152 10.51 1.84 -24.57
C LEU A 152 11.03 1.01 -25.75
N MET A 153 10.71 1.41 -26.99
CA MET A 153 11.16 0.71 -28.20
C MET A 153 12.67 0.87 -28.45
N GLY A 154 13.31 1.85 -27.81
CA GLY A 154 14.76 2.08 -27.84
C GLY A 154 15.55 1.18 -26.88
N TYR A 155 14.89 0.34 -26.08
CA TYR A 155 15.56 -0.63 -25.21
C TYR A 155 16.45 -1.58 -26.03
N PRO A 156 17.75 -1.75 -25.71
CA PRO A 156 18.69 -2.48 -26.55
C PRO A 156 18.32 -3.96 -26.81
N ARG A 157 17.59 -4.58 -25.88
CA ARG A 157 17.14 -5.98 -26.00
C ARG A 157 15.64 -6.08 -26.29
N MET A 158 15.03 -5.02 -26.83
CA MET A 158 13.63 -5.05 -27.24
C MET A 158 13.30 -6.20 -28.22
N PRO A 159 14.18 -6.64 -29.14
CA PRO A 159 13.95 -7.85 -29.93
C PRO A 159 13.83 -9.12 -29.08
N ASP A 160 14.68 -9.30 -28.06
CA ASP A 160 14.57 -10.43 -27.14
C ASP A 160 13.24 -10.38 -26.37
N VAL A 161 12.84 -9.18 -25.91
CA VAL A 161 11.57 -8.96 -25.19
C VAL A 161 10.41 -9.33 -26.08
N ALA A 162 10.38 -8.76 -27.29
CA ALA A 162 9.32 -9.02 -28.25
C ALA A 162 9.20 -10.52 -28.52
N ALA A 163 10.29 -11.22 -28.86
CA ALA A 163 10.29 -12.66 -29.12
C ALA A 163 9.79 -13.50 -27.94
N ARG A 164 10.36 -13.29 -26.74
CA ARG A 164 10.02 -14.12 -25.57
C ARG A 164 8.62 -13.83 -25.06
N THR A 165 8.25 -12.56 -24.97
CA THR A 165 6.92 -12.18 -24.55
C THR A 165 5.87 -12.65 -25.57
N SER A 166 6.06 -12.48 -26.88
CA SER A 166 5.08 -13.00 -27.85
C SER A 166 4.97 -14.52 -27.79
N GLN A 167 6.08 -15.24 -27.64
CA GLN A 167 6.07 -16.69 -27.48
C GLN A 167 5.29 -17.13 -26.24
N THR A 168 5.56 -16.53 -25.08
CA THR A 168 4.89 -16.87 -23.81
C THR A 168 3.41 -16.49 -23.85
N LEU A 169 3.07 -15.33 -24.41
CA LEU A 169 1.69 -14.88 -24.56
C LEU A 169 0.89 -15.80 -25.51
N LEU A 170 1.49 -16.24 -26.62
CA LEU A 170 0.86 -17.21 -27.54
C LEU A 170 0.64 -18.57 -26.86
N ALA A 171 1.63 -19.08 -26.13
CA ALA A 171 1.48 -20.34 -25.37
C ALA A 171 0.44 -20.27 -24.23
N ALA A 172 -0.08 -19.06 -23.96
CA ALA A 172 -1.09 -18.78 -22.94
C ALA A 172 -2.43 -18.30 -23.50
N ASP A 173 -2.63 -18.33 -24.82
CA ASP A 173 -3.88 -17.91 -25.46
C ASP A 173 -4.91 -19.06 -25.62
N GLY A 174 -4.45 -20.30 -25.43
CA GLY A 174 -5.25 -21.52 -25.44
C GLY A 174 -5.62 -21.98 -26.85
N LEU A 175 -4.86 -21.57 -27.86
CA LEU A 175 -5.12 -21.81 -29.27
C LEU A 175 -3.88 -22.31 -30.00
N ASP A 176 -4.07 -23.25 -30.93
CA ASP A 176 -3.04 -23.57 -31.91
C ASP A 176 -2.80 -22.40 -32.89
N ALA A 177 -1.73 -22.50 -33.69
CA ALA A 177 -1.37 -21.50 -34.71
C ALA A 177 -2.45 -21.27 -35.80
N ASP A 178 -3.45 -22.14 -35.91
CA ASP A 178 -4.60 -22.00 -36.82
C ASP A 178 -5.84 -21.40 -36.13
N GLY A 179 -5.75 -21.10 -34.82
CA GLY A 179 -6.81 -20.55 -33.99
C GLY A 179 -7.83 -21.58 -33.50
N ASN A 180 -7.50 -22.88 -33.46
CA ASN A 180 -8.35 -23.90 -32.85
C ASN A 180 -7.97 -24.09 -31.37
N PRO A 181 -8.93 -24.40 -30.48
CA PRO A 181 -8.61 -24.62 -29.06
C PRO A 181 -7.60 -25.74 -28.82
N ASP A 182 -6.52 -25.44 -28.10
CA ASP A 182 -5.56 -26.41 -27.59
C ASP A 182 -5.74 -26.60 -26.08
N MET A 183 -6.10 -27.82 -25.67
CA MET A 183 -6.33 -28.16 -24.26
C MET A 183 -5.03 -28.35 -23.45
N THR A 184 -3.88 -28.33 -24.12
CA THR A 184 -2.56 -28.47 -23.49
C THR A 184 -1.93 -27.12 -23.14
N GLU A 185 -2.46 -26.03 -23.68
CA GLU A 185 -2.00 -24.67 -23.45
C GLU A 185 -2.78 -23.96 -22.33
N SER A 186 -2.15 -22.95 -21.73
CA SER A 186 -2.82 -22.08 -20.75
C SER A 186 -3.83 -21.18 -21.48
N THR A 187 -4.88 -20.74 -20.78
CA THR A 187 -5.88 -19.81 -21.32
C THR A 187 -5.75 -18.40 -20.72
N ALA A 188 -4.66 -18.13 -20.00
CA ALA A 188 -4.46 -16.91 -19.23
C ALA A 188 -4.58 -15.62 -20.09
N LEU A 189 -3.94 -15.56 -21.26
CA LEU A 189 -4.06 -14.39 -22.16
C LEU A 189 -5.51 -14.21 -22.62
N ARG A 190 -6.15 -15.29 -23.04
CA ARG A 190 -7.56 -15.23 -23.47
C ARG A 190 -8.47 -14.74 -22.35
N ASP A 191 -8.21 -15.16 -21.12
CA ASP A 191 -8.99 -14.75 -19.96
C ASP A 191 -8.74 -13.29 -19.55
N VAL A 192 -7.50 -12.78 -19.66
CA VAL A 192 -7.18 -11.35 -19.54
C VAL A 192 -7.93 -10.55 -20.60
N LEU A 193 -7.92 -10.98 -21.86
CA LEU A 193 -8.63 -10.30 -22.96
C LEU A 193 -10.15 -10.34 -22.80
N ASN A 194 -10.71 -11.44 -22.33
CA ASN A 194 -12.12 -11.55 -21.96
C ASN A 194 -12.48 -10.54 -20.86
N ALA A 195 -11.68 -10.46 -19.81
CA ALA A 195 -11.88 -9.52 -18.71
C ALA A 195 -11.77 -8.06 -19.18
N ALA A 196 -10.74 -7.74 -19.98
CA ALA A 196 -10.56 -6.42 -20.58
C ALA A 196 -11.76 -6.05 -21.49
N THR A 197 -12.28 -6.99 -22.26
CA THR A 197 -13.46 -6.80 -23.12
C THR A 197 -14.70 -6.44 -22.29
N VAL A 198 -14.94 -7.15 -21.18
CA VAL A 198 -16.05 -6.84 -20.27
C VAL A 198 -15.86 -5.47 -19.62
N PHE A 199 -14.66 -5.15 -19.15
CA PHE A 199 -14.36 -3.85 -18.54
C PHE A 199 -14.57 -2.68 -19.52
N LEU A 200 -14.00 -2.79 -20.73
CA LEU A 200 -14.12 -1.79 -21.78
C LEU A 200 -15.57 -1.62 -22.27
N GLY A 201 -16.33 -2.72 -22.33
CA GLY A 201 -17.74 -2.74 -22.75
C GLY A 201 -18.73 -2.26 -21.68
N LYS A 202 -18.33 -2.25 -20.40
CA LYS A 202 -19.11 -1.71 -19.27
C LYS A 202 -18.70 -0.27 -18.91
N SER A 203 -17.80 0.34 -19.67
CA SER A 203 -17.38 1.71 -19.41
C SER A 203 -18.55 2.67 -19.62
N GLU A 204 -18.96 3.37 -18.56
CA GLU A 204 -20.05 4.33 -18.56
C GLU A 204 -19.54 5.74 -18.26
N ARG A 205 -20.37 6.74 -18.54
CA ARG A 205 -20.07 8.14 -18.20
C ARG A 205 -20.36 8.35 -16.73
N VAL A 206 -19.40 8.94 -16.02
CA VAL A 206 -19.45 9.28 -14.60
C VAL A 206 -19.21 10.79 -14.48
N GLN A 207 -19.75 11.44 -13.44
CA GLN A 207 -19.43 12.85 -13.19
C GLN A 207 -17.90 13.05 -13.11
N PRO A 208 -17.33 14.10 -13.74
CA PRO A 208 -15.87 14.27 -13.76
C PRO A 208 -15.22 14.33 -12.37
N THR A 209 -15.91 14.90 -11.38
CA THR A 209 -15.46 14.98 -9.98
C THR A 209 -15.41 13.63 -9.27
N ASP A 210 -16.18 12.65 -9.74
CA ASP A 210 -16.25 11.30 -9.18
C ASP A 210 -15.29 10.33 -9.88
N THR A 211 -14.43 10.82 -10.78
CA THR A 211 -13.42 9.99 -11.42
C THR A 211 -12.24 9.73 -10.49
N VAL A 212 -11.75 8.50 -10.49
CA VAL A 212 -10.48 8.13 -9.83
C VAL A 212 -9.33 9.02 -10.32
N ALA A 213 -9.32 9.37 -11.61
CA ALA A 213 -8.34 10.24 -12.21
C ALA A 213 -8.29 11.63 -11.56
N TYR A 214 -9.45 12.25 -11.32
CA TYR A 214 -9.52 13.54 -10.62
C TYR A 214 -9.08 13.43 -9.15
N SER A 215 -9.40 12.34 -8.48
CA SER A 215 -8.93 12.08 -7.11
C SER A 215 -7.40 11.89 -7.05
N LEU A 216 -6.85 11.06 -7.96
CA LEU A 216 -5.41 10.83 -8.08
C LEU A 216 -4.67 12.09 -8.49
N GLN A 217 -5.27 12.98 -9.29
CA GLN A 217 -4.70 14.28 -9.59
C GLN A 217 -4.41 15.08 -8.32
N ASN A 218 -5.41 15.26 -7.46
CA ASN A 218 -5.28 16.09 -6.27
C ASN A 218 -4.21 15.56 -5.31
N VAL A 219 -4.06 14.23 -5.24
CA VAL A 219 -3.10 13.56 -4.37
C VAL A 219 -1.69 13.52 -4.99
N LEU A 220 -1.57 13.06 -6.24
CA LEU A 220 -0.30 12.69 -6.86
C LEU A 220 0.28 13.76 -7.79
N ALA A 221 -0.51 14.68 -8.36
CA ALA A 221 -0.03 15.66 -9.33
C ALA A 221 0.29 17.04 -8.73
N THR A 222 0.12 17.20 -7.41
CA THR A 222 0.42 18.45 -6.71
C THR A 222 1.86 18.45 -6.20
N GLU A 223 2.57 19.57 -6.37
CA GLU A 223 3.97 19.69 -5.95
C GLU A 223 4.15 19.60 -4.42
N ASP A 224 5.22 18.92 -3.99
CA ASP A 224 5.74 18.89 -2.62
C ASP A 224 7.26 18.76 -2.65
N GLU A 225 7.98 19.57 -1.87
CA GLU A 225 9.45 19.47 -1.80
C GLU A 225 9.91 18.13 -1.20
N ARG A 226 9.06 17.43 -0.44
CA ARG A 226 9.37 16.09 0.09
C ARG A 226 9.47 15.03 -1.01
N PHE A 227 8.89 15.26 -2.19
CA PHE A 227 9.05 14.37 -3.34
C PHE A 227 10.36 14.61 -4.11
N ALA A 228 10.93 15.82 -3.98
CA ALA A 228 12.06 16.25 -4.79
C ALA A 228 13.29 15.36 -4.55
N GLU A 229 13.87 14.89 -5.65
CA GLU A 229 15.14 14.16 -5.62
C GLU A 229 16.30 15.16 -5.78
N ASN A 230 17.21 15.20 -4.81
CA ASN A 230 18.38 16.10 -4.83
C ASN A 230 19.29 15.89 -6.06
N ALA A 231 19.13 14.78 -6.78
CA ALA A 231 19.97 14.36 -7.90
C ALA A 231 19.40 14.67 -9.30
N LEU A 232 18.16 15.17 -9.42
CA LEU A 232 17.59 15.40 -10.76
C LEU A 232 18.21 16.64 -11.43
N PRO A 233 18.81 16.48 -12.63
CA PRO A 233 19.55 17.55 -13.28
C PRO A 233 18.65 18.61 -13.93
N ARG A 234 17.34 18.34 -14.15
CA ARG A 234 16.40 19.23 -14.85
C ARG A 234 14.94 19.04 -14.38
N PRO A 235 14.14 20.12 -14.33
CA PRO A 235 12.71 20.05 -14.01
C PRO A 235 11.89 19.42 -15.15
N LEU A 236 10.85 18.67 -14.79
CA LEU A 236 9.89 17.99 -15.68
C LEU A 236 8.58 18.75 -15.72
N TYR A 237 8.50 19.82 -16.50
CA TYR A 237 7.30 20.66 -16.51
C TYR A 237 6.14 20.02 -17.25
N ALA A 238 5.01 19.93 -16.54
CA ALA A 238 3.69 19.71 -17.09
C ALA A 238 2.77 20.90 -16.75
N VAL A 239 1.63 21.02 -17.44
CA VAL A 239 0.57 21.96 -17.07
C VAL A 239 -0.48 21.20 -16.27
N ALA A 240 -0.89 21.72 -15.11
CA ALA A 240 -2.01 21.16 -14.37
C ALA A 240 -3.28 21.18 -15.25
N TYR A 241 -4.24 20.30 -14.94
CA TYR A 241 -5.51 20.23 -15.67
C TYR A 241 -6.70 20.54 -14.77
N ASP A 242 -7.79 21.03 -15.35
CA ASP A 242 -9.04 21.27 -14.63
C ASP A 242 -9.97 20.04 -14.66
N ARG A 243 -11.12 20.12 -13.99
CA ARG A 243 -12.16 19.08 -13.96
C ARG A 243 -12.72 18.68 -15.33
N ARG A 244 -12.43 19.46 -16.38
CA ARG A 244 -12.83 19.21 -17.78
C ARG A 244 -11.69 18.57 -18.59
N GLY A 245 -10.55 18.30 -17.96
CA GLY A 245 -9.32 17.81 -18.60
C GLY A 245 -8.65 18.86 -19.51
N ARG A 246 -8.85 20.16 -19.23
CA ARG A 246 -8.21 21.26 -19.96
C ARG A 246 -6.98 21.77 -19.21
N PRO A 247 -5.96 22.33 -19.89
CA PRO A 247 -4.89 23.06 -19.21
C PRO A 247 -5.45 24.11 -18.26
N LEU A 248 -5.08 24.03 -16.98
CA LEU A 248 -5.56 24.90 -15.93
C LEU A 248 -4.93 26.28 -16.10
N VAL A 249 -5.77 27.28 -16.32
CA VAL A 249 -5.33 28.66 -16.39
C VAL A 249 -4.98 29.16 -14.99
N ALA A 250 -3.82 29.80 -14.86
CA ALA A 250 -3.34 30.30 -13.58
C ALA A 250 -4.31 31.37 -13.03
N LYS A 251 -4.41 31.47 -11.71
CA LYS A 251 -5.16 32.55 -11.06
C LYS A 251 -4.23 33.69 -10.66
N ASP A 252 -4.70 34.92 -10.77
CA ASP A 252 -4.02 36.12 -10.25
C ASP A 252 -4.91 36.86 -9.24
N GLY A 253 -4.40 37.97 -8.68
CA GLY A 253 -5.14 38.75 -7.68
C GLY A 253 -6.46 39.37 -8.17
N SER A 254 -6.78 39.27 -9.46
CA SER A 254 -8.02 39.74 -10.09
C SER A 254 -8.93 38.62 -10.62
N GLY A 255 -8.57 37.35 -10.44
CA GLY A 255 -9.33 36.20 -10.94
C GLY A 255 -8.45 35.31 -11.83
N ILE A 256 -8.89 35.04 -13.06
CA ILE A 256 -8.13 34.24 -14.03
C ILE A 256 -7.06 35.09 -14.71
N ALA A 257 -5.86 34.53 -14.88
CA ALA A 257 -4.73 35.24 -15.48
C ALA A 257 -5.03 35.68 -16.94
N PRO A 258 -4.62 36.89 -17.36
CA PRO A 258 -4.75 37.31 -18.76
C PRO A 258 -4.01 36.37 -19.73
N PRO A 259 -4.51 36.20 -20.98
CA PRO A 259 -5.60 36.93 -21.62
C PRO A 259 -6.98 36.27 -21.47
N PHE A 260 -7.13 35.30 -20.58
CA PHE A 260 -8.35 34.50 -20.46
C PHE A 260 -9.48 35.24 -19.74
N ALA A 261 -10.72 34.80 -19.96
CA ALA A 261 -11.91 35.32 -19.30
C ALA A 261 -12.68 34.20 -18.58
N ASP A 262 -13.37 34.58 -17.51
CA ASP A 262 -14.35 33.78 -16.76
C ASP A 262 -15.61 34.64 -16.61
N PHE A 263 -16.49 34.59 -17.61
CA PHE A 263 -17.70 35.40 -17.66
C PHE A 263 -18.86 34.75 -16.89
N ASP A 264 -18.84 33.43 -16.69
CA ASP A 264 -19.86 32.72 -15.91
C ASP A 264 -19.53 32.63 -14.40
N ASN A 265 -18.31 33.00 -14.01
CA ASN A 265 -17.77 32.98 -12.64
C ASN A 265 -17.75 31.57 -12.02
N ASP A 266 -17.54 30.54 -12.84
CA ASP A 266 -17.35 29.17 -12.35
C ASP A 266 -15.92 28.93 -11.81
N GLY A 267 -15.03 29.92 -11.95
CA GLY A 267 -13.66 29.90 -11.48
C GLY A 267 -12.68 29.22 -12.44
N LEU A 268 -13.13 28.88 -13.65
CA LEU A 268 -12.37 28.31 -14.75
C LEU A 268 -12.46 29.21 -15.99
N ALA A 269 -11.46 29.10 -16.88
CA ALA A 269 -11.48 29.90 -18.10
C ALA A 269 -12.57 29.39 -19.06
N ASP A 270 -13.30 30.35 -19.63
CA ASP A 270 -14.35 30.12 -20.61
C ASP A 270 -13.78 29.59 -21.93
N ILE A 271 -14.56 28.71 -22.56
CA ILE A 271 -14.30 28.22 -23.91
C ILE A 271 -15.52 28.45 -24.79
N ASP A 272 -15.30 28.70 -26.07
CA ASP A 272 -16.38 28.79 -27.05
C ASP A 272 -16.89 27.40 -27.48
N VAL A 273 -17.86 27.38 -28.41
CA VAL A 273 -18.44 26.14 -28.93
C VAL A 273 -17.43 25.33 -29.77
N GLU A 274 -16.41 26.01 -30.31
CA GLU A 274 -15.25 25.40 -30.95
C GLU A 274 -14.13 25.08 -29.95
N GLY A 275 -14.39 25.18 -28.63
CA GLY A 275 -13.50 24.92 -27.50
C GLY A 275 -12.18 25.70 -27.48
N LYS A 276 -12.15 26.86 -28.15
CA LYS A 276 -11.07 27.85 -28.03
C LYS A 276 -11.29 28.70 -26.80
N TRP A 277 -10.20 29.15 -26.20
CA TRP A 277 -10.24 30.03 -25.05
C TRP A 277 -10.89 31.38 -25.39
N VAL A 278 -11.90 31.77 -24.61
CA VAL A 278 -12.50 33.09 -24.69
C VAL A 278 -11.55 34.10 -24.05
N LEU A 279 -11.26 35.18 -24.77
CA LEU A 279 -10.30 36.20 -24.34
C LEU A 279 -11.00 37.35 -23.64
N ALA A 280 -10.39 37.90 -22.60
CA ALA A 280 -10.87 39.10 -21.88
C ALA A 280 -10.98 40.34 -22.79
N ALA A 281 -10.16 40.40 -23.85
CA ALA A 281 -10.23 41.46 -24.86
C ALA A 281 -11.36 41.26 -25.91
N GLY A 282 -12.11 40.16 -25.82
CA GLY A 282 -13.14 39.74 -26.77
C GLY A 282 -12.61 38.78 -27.85
N GLY A 283 -13.50 37.91 -28.32
CA GLY A 283 -13.20 36.83 -29.27
C GLY A 283 -12.59 35.60 -28.60
N SER A 284 -12.22 34.60 -29.41
CA SER A 284 -11.65 33.35 -28.93
C SER A 284 -10.42 32.95 -29.73
N LYS A 285 -9.42 32.36 -29.07
CA LYS A 285 -8.20 31.86 -29.72
C LYS A 285 -7.71 30.59 -29.05
N ASN A 286 -7.19 29.66 -29.85
CA ASN A 286 -6.43 28.54 -29.29
C ASN A 286 -5.06 29.06 -28.81
N ILE A 287 -4.76 28.87 -27.53
CA ILE A 287 -3.52 29.30 -26.89
C ILE A 287 -2.93 28.05 -26.21
N PRO A 288 -1.86 27.45 -26.78
CA PRO A 288 -1.26 26.27 -26.19
C PRO A 288 -0.45 26.64 -24.95
N ALA A 289 -0.48 25.77 -23.93
CA ALA A 289 0.28 25.94 -22.71
C ALA A 289 1.79 25.82 -22.97
N PHE A 290 2.21 24.92 -23.86
CA PHE A 290 3.60 24.77 -24.28
C PHE A 290 3.81 25.13 -25.75
N ARG A 291 4.93 25.82 -26.06
CA ARG A 291 5.42 26.02 -27.43
C ARG A 291 6.89 26.46 -27.44
N THR A 292 7.70 25.87 -28.31
CA THR A 292 9.14 26.20 -28.49
C THR A 292 9.41 27.17 -29.65
N THR A 293 8.48 27.30 -30.59
CA THR A 293 8.63 28.21 -31.74
C THR A 293 8.30 29.65 -31.37
N VAL A 294 9.21 30.57 -31.70
CA VAL A 294 9.03 32.02 -31.50
C VAL A 294 8.15 32.56 -32.62
N ASP A 295 6.86 32.75 -32.35
CA ASP A 295 5.91 33.37 -33.27
C ASP A 295 5.79 34.87 -32.95
N ALA A 296 6.15 35.73 -33.92
CA ALA A 296 6.05 37.18 -33.79
C ALA A 296 4.60 37.69 -33.60
N SER A 297 3.59 36.82 -33.82
CA SER A 297 2.16 37.09 -33.63
C SER A 297 1.56 36.42 -32.38
N ALA A 298 2.39 35.80 -31.52
CA ALA A 298 1.95 35.18 -30.28
C ALA A 298 1.45 36.21 -29.26
N LEU A 299 0.30 35.92 -28.63
CA LEU A 299 -0.28 36.77 -27.56
C LEU A 299 0.53 36.72 -26.26
N LEU A 300 1.38 35.70 -26.10
CA LEU A 300 2.08 35.36 -24.86
C LEU A 300 3.54 35.05 -25.17
N ASN A 301 4.44 35.43 -24.25
CA ASN A 301 5.85 35.09 -24.32
C ASN A 301 6.07 33.63 -23.89
N ARG A 302 7.25 33.08 -24.20
CA ARG A 302 7.65 31.70 -23.90
C ARG A 302 9.02 31.68 -23.24
N ASP A 303 9.17 30.85 -22.20
CA ASP A 303 10.45 30.62 -21.54
C ASP A 303 11.27 29.51 -22.25
N PRO A 304 12.51 29.18 -21.81
CA PRO A 304 13.32 28.12 -22.42
C PRO A 304 12.70 26.71 -22.39
N TYR A 305 11.70 26.48 -21.54
CA TYR A 305 10.94 25.22 -21.45
C TYR A 305 9.62 25.28 -22.23
N GLY A 306 9.37 26.38 -22.94
CA GLY A 306 8.16 26.60 -23.73
C GLY A 306 6.94 27.00 -22.90
N ARG A 307 7.07 27.38 -21.63
CA ARG A 307 5.94 27.80 -20.77
C ARG A 307 5.46 29.21 -21.12
N ALA A 308 4.15 29.38 -21.17
CA ALA A 308 3.48 30.63 -21.51
C ALA A 308 3.44 31.61 -20.33
N HIS A 309 3.90 32.84 -20.55
CA HIS A 309 3.85 33.90 -19.55
C HIS A 309 3.46 35.26 -20.13
N VAL A 310 2.90 36.12 -19.28
CA VAL A 310 2.44 37.47 -19.63
C VAL A 310 3.60 38.45 -19.56
N GLY A 311 3.87 39.14 -20.68
CA GLY A 311 4.80 40.28 -20.76
C GLY A 311 6.21 39.99 -20.23
N SER A 312 6.90 41.05 -19.77
CA SER A 312 8.19 40.96 -19.08
C SER A 312 8.05 40.71 -17.57
N SER A 313 6.82 40.59 -17.05
CA SER A 313 6.53 40.39 -15.63
C SER A 313 6.85 38.98 -15.12
N GLY A 314 7.03 38.01 -16.02
CA GLY A 314 7.36 36.62 -15.65
C GLY A 314 6.21 35.83 -15.00
N LYS A 315 5.00 36.38 -14.90
CA LYS A 315 3.82 35.65 -14.41
C LYS A 315 3.30 34.68 -15.47
N TYR A 316 3.15 33.42 -15.11
CA TYR A 316 2.64 32.39 -16.00
C TYR A 316 1.14 32.55 -16.27
N SER A 317 0.73 32.20 -17.49
CA SER A 317 -0.67 32.22 -17.90
C SER A 317 -1.41 30.92 -17.57
N PHE A 318 -0.67 29.84 -17.35
CA PHE A 318 -1.20 28.54 -16.92
C PHE A 318 -0.52 28.11 -15.62
N GLU A 319 -1.17 27.19 -14.91
CA GLU A 319 -0.61 26.55 -13.72
C GLU A 319 0.35 25.43 -14.17
N TYR A 320 1.66 25.64 -13.97
CA TYR A 320 2.68 24.65 -14.31
C TYR A 320 3.13 23.90 -13.07
N VAL A 321 3.33 22.60 -13.21
CA VAL A 321 3.87 21.71 -12.18
C VAL A 321 5.14 21.04 -12.67
N ASP A 322 6.13 20.88 -11.80
CA ASP A 322 7.31 20.06 -12.00
C ASP A 322 7.04 18.64 -11.50
N LEU A 323 6.83 17.70 -12.42
CA LEU A 323 6.48 16.31 -12.11
C LEU A 323 7.53 15.65 -11.20
N SER A 324 8.79 16.08 -11.25
CA SER A 324 9.84 15.57 -10.37
C SER A 324 9.60 15.86 -8.88
N LYS A 325 8.72 16.81 -8.58
CA LYS A 325 8.26 17.18 -7.24
C LYS A 325 6.84 16.72 -6.96
N THR A 326 6.34 15.72 -7.67
CA THR A 326 4.96 15.24 -7.51
C THR A 326 4.94 13.78 -7.07
N GLY A 327 3.82 13.37 -6.48
CA GLY A 327 3.55 11.98 -6.13
C GLY A 327 3.64 11.02 -7.32
N VAL A 328 3.36 11.46 -8.56
CA VAL A 328 3.47 10.61 -9.76
C VAL A 328 4.89 10.10 -9.97
N HIS A 329 5.89 11.01 -10.01
CA HIS A 329 7.30 10.62 -10.18
C HIS A 329 7.82 9.85 -8.97
N PHE A 330 7.40 10.27 -7.77
CA PHE A 330 7.68 9.54 -6.53
C PHE A 330 7.22 8.08 -6.60
N MET A 331 5.99 7.81 -7.03
CA MET A 331 5.46 6.44 -7.14
C MET A 331 6.22 5.60 -8.17
N VAL A 332 6.69 6.21 -9.27
CA VAL A 332 7.58 5.53 -10.24
C VAL A 332 8.89 5.10 -9.56
N ARG A 333 9.48 5.96 -8.72
CA ARG A 333 10.68 5.63 -7.94
C ARG A 333 10.42 4.54 -6.90
N GLN A 334 9.28 4.56 -6.21
CA GLN A 334 8.96 3.49 -5.25
C GLN A 334 8.70 2.16 -5.97
N PHE A 335 8.09 2.19 -7.15
CA PHE A 335 7.90 0.99 -7.95
C PHE A 335 9.23 0.39 -8.44
N ASP A 336 10.23 1.21 -8.81
CA ASP A 336 11.60 0.74 -9.06
C ASP A 336 12.19 0.01 -7.84
N ALA A 337 12.09 0.63 -6.67
CA ALA A 337 12.62 0.05 -5.43
C ALA A 337 11.93 -1.28 -5.05
N LEU A 338 10.62 -1.38 -5.27
CA LEU A 338 9.87 -2.62 -5.08
C LEU A 338 10.21 -3.68 -6.14
N ALA A 339 10.37 -3.29 -7.40
CA ALA A 339 10.74 -4.21 -8.49
C ALA A 339 12.14 -4.81 -8.26
N LYS A 340 13.10 -4.03 -7.77
CA LYS A 340 14.44 -4.50 -7.37
C LYS A 340 14.44 -5.49 -6.20
N ARG A 341 13.34 -5.54 -5.45
CA ARG A 341 13.08 -6.53 -4.39
C ARG A 341 12.17 -7.66 -4.86
N GLU A 342 12.05 -7.85 -6.17
CA GLU A 342 11.36 -8.99 -6.78
C GLU A 342 9.87 -9.09 -6.40
N ILE A 343 9.24 -7.98 -6.00
CA ILE A 343 7.85 -7.97 -5.50
C ILE A 343 6.88 -8.61 -6.49
N LEU A 344 7.11 -8.41 -7.79
CA LEU A 344 6.23 -8.91 -8.85
C LEU A 344 6.24 -10.44 -8.89
N TRP A 345 7.40 -11.04 -8.63
CA TRP A 345 7.62 -12.47 -8.64
C TRP A 345 7.11 -13.10 -7.35
N ASN A 346 7.45 -12.49 -6.22
CA ASN A 346 7.00 -12.94 -4.91
C ASN A 346 5.47 -12.90 -4.80
N LEU A 347 4.80 -11.91 -5.41
CA LEU A 347 3.33 -11.85 -5.47
C LEU A 347 2.71 -13.03 -6.23
N VAL A 348 3.36 -13.53 -7.27
CA VAL A 348 2.90 -14.71 -8.02
C VAL A 348 3.04 -15.96 -7.16
N ASP A 349 4.19 -16.14 -6.51
CA ASP A 349 4.48 -17.30 -5.67
C ASP A 349 3.61 -17.32 -4.40
N ALA A 350 3.32 -16.15 -3.82
CA ALA A 350 2.45 -16.00 -2.64
C ALA A 350 0.95 -15.91 -2.98
N ALA A 351 0.56 -15.85 -4.26
CA ALA A 351 -0.83 -15.66 -4.68
C ALA A 351 -1.81 -16.69 -4.07
N PRO A 352 -1.49 -18.01 -3.97
CA PRO A 352 -2.38 -18.98 -3.33
C PRO A 352 -2.65 -18.68 -1.86
N ALA A 353 -1.67 -18.15 -1.13
CA ALA A 353 -1.82 -17.77 0.27
C ALA A 353 -2.74 -16.56 0.42
N LEU A 354 -2.49 -15.53 -0.38
CA LEU A 354 -3.21 -14.25 -0.37
C LEU A 354 -4.65 -14.38 -0.88
N LEU A 355 -4.84 -15.07 -2.01
CA LEU A 355 -6.11 -15.11 -2.75
C LEU A 355 -6.94 -16.36 -2.43
N GLY A 356 -6.31 -17.43 -1.95
CA GLY A 356 -6.96 -18.68 -1.56
C GLY A 356 -6.94 -19.78 -2.61
N PRO A 357 -7.68 -20.88 -2.36
CA PRO A 357 -7.65 -22.02 -3.27
C PRO A 357 -8.36 -21.67 -4.57
N ARG A 358 -7.87 -22.26 -5.67
CA ARG A 358 -8.53 -22.16 -6.98
C ARG A 358 -9.84 -22.96 -6.99
N GLN A 359 -10.86 -22.39 -7.62
CA GLN A 359 -12.15 -23.03 -7.86
C GLN A 359 -12.71 -22.62 -9.24
N ILE A 360 -13.66 -23.41 -9.74
CA ILE A 360 -14.34 -23.06 -11.00
C ILE A 360 -15.43 -22.03 -10.71
N ASN A 361 -15.20 -20.80 -11.14
CA ASN A 361 -16.16 -19.71 -11.10
C ASN A 361 -16.88 -19.60 -12.46
N THR A 362 -17.95 -18.81 -12.52
CA THR A 362 -18.70 -18.58 -13.77
C THR A 362 -19.10 -17.11 -13.87
N ASP A 363 -18.80 -16.49 -15.01
CA ASP A 363 -19.19 -15.13 -15.35
C ASP A 363 -20.01 -15.10 -16.67
N SER A 364 -20.26 -13.90 -17.21
CA SER A 364 -20.96 -13.74 -18.49
C SER A 364 -20.21 -14.32 -19.69
N GLN A 365 -18.91 -14.60 -19.57
CA GLN A 365 -18.06 -15.21 -20.60
C GLN A 365 -17.93 -16.74 -20.41
N GLY A 366 -18.50 -17.29 -19.35
CA GLY A 366 -18.56 -18.73 -19.07
C GLY A 366 -17.78 -19.14 -17.83
N ALA A 367 -17.42 -20.42 -17.74
CA ALA A 367 -16.63 -20.94 -16.63
C ALA A 367 -15.17 -20.45 -16.73
N PHE A 368 -14.50 -20.28 -15.59
CA PHE A 368 -13.07 -19.98 -15.49
C PHE A 368 -12.46 -20.48 -14.18
N SER A 369 -11.14 -20.61 -14.15
CA SER A 369 -10.39 -21.01 -12.95
C SER A 369 -10.12 -19.77 -12.08
N GLY A 370 -11.06 -19.47 -11.18
CA GLY A 370 -10.97 -18.33 -10.27
C GLY A 370 -10.47 -18.71 -8.88
N TYR A 371 -10.47 -17.75 -7.97
CA TYR A 371 -10.19 -17.96 -6.55
C TYR A 371 -11.48 -18.16 -5.75
N SER A 372 -11.35 -18.83 -4.60
CA SER A 372 -12.41 -18.96 -3.61
C SER A 372 -12.85 -17.61 -3.07
N SER A 373 -14.13 -17.46 -2.74
CA SER A 373 -14.61 -16.29 -1.99
C SER A 373 -14.04 -16.26 -0.56
N ASP A 374 -13.55 -17.39 -0.05
CA ASP A 374 -12.76 -17.48 1.18
C ASP A 374 -11.31 -17.01 0.93
N SER A 375 -11.14 -15.69 0.78
CA SER A 375 -9.87 -15.02 0.52
C SER A 375 -9.46 -14.13 1.71
N PRO A 376 -8.27 -14.32 2.31
CA PRO A 376 -7.71 -13.47 3.35
C PRO A 376 -7.61 -12.02 2.92
N MET A 377 -7.23 -11.74 1.66
CA MET A 377 -7.22 -10.38 1.16
C MET A 377 -8.63 -9.76 1.16
N ARG A 378 -9.66 -10.53 0.76
CA ARG A 378 -11.06 -10.08 0.86
C ARG A 378 -11.46 -9.82 2.31
N ASP A 379 -11.10 -10.69 3.24
CA ASP A 379 -11.36 -10.54 4.67
C ASP A 379 -10.68 -9.27 5.24
N ILE A 380 -9.44 -9.00 4.84
CA ILE A 380 -8.70 -7.79 5.23
C ILE A 380 -9.40 -6.54 4.70
N PHE A 381 -9.67 -6.46 3.39
CA PHE A 381 -10.36 -5.30 2.81
C PHE A 381 -11.73 -5.09 3.43
N TYR A 382 -12.49 -6.16 3.64
CA TYR A 382 -13.79 -6.14 4.29
C TYR A 382 -13.71 -5.56 5.71
N ALA A 383 -12.79 -6.07 6.53
CA ALA A 383 -12.61 -5.59 7.89
C ALA A 383 -12.12 -4.14 7.94
N LEU A 384 -11.17 -3.74 7.09
CA LEU A 384 -10.65 -2.37 7.04
C LEU A 384 -11.74 -1.35 6.66
N LEU A 385 -12.57 -1.63 5.65
CA LEU A 385 -13.66 -0.73 5.28
C LEU A 385 -14.69 -0.59 6.42
N HIS A 386 -15.00 -1.68 7.12
CA HIS A 386 -15.87 -1.64 8.29
C HIS A 386 -15.22 -1.05 9.54
N ILE A 387 -13.88 -0.99 9.63
CA ILE A 387 -13.18 -0.23 10.69
C ILE A 387 -13.34 1.27 10.45
N LEU A 388 -13.30 1.68 9.18
CA LEU A 388 -13.44 3.08 8.77
C LEU A 388 -14.89 3.57 8.80
N ASP A 389 -15.89 2.68 8.90
CA ASP A 389 -17.31 3.05 8.95
C ASP A 389 -17.72 3.60 10.33
N ILE A 390 -17.25 4.81 10.62
CA ILE A 390 -17.51 5.56 11.84
C ILE A 390 -18.07 6.95 11.53
N ASP A 391 -18.96 7.44 12.41
CA ASP A 391 -19.62 8.75 12.29
C ASP A 391 -18.65 9.94 12.33
N THR A 392 -17.38 9.75 12.68
CA THR A 392 -16.37 10.80 12.78
C THR A 392 -15.18 10.56 11.85
N LEU A 393 -15.35 9.76 10.79
CA LEU A 393 -14.26 9.41 9.88
C LEU A 393 -13.58 10.65 9.28
N ASP A 394 -14.36 11.66 8.91
CA ASP A 394 -13.85 12.95 8.41
C ASP A 394 -12.83 13.58 9.36
N ARG A 395 -13.16 13.60 10.67
CA ARG A 395 -12.31 14.14 11.74
C ARG A 395 -11.11 13.26 12.02
N VAL A 396 -11.28 11.94 12.06
CA VAL A 396 -10.16 10.98 12.27
C VAL A 396 -9.14 11.11 11.15
N LEU A 397 -9.58 11.21 9.90
CA LEU A 397 -8.69 11.37 8.75
C LEU A 397 -8.04 12.76 8.75
N ALA A 398 -8.78 13.83 9.03
CA ALA A 398 -8.20 15.18 9.14
C ALA A 398 -7.11 15.23 10.23
N ALA A 399 -7.43 14.68 11.40
CA ALA A 399 -6.54 14.53 12.54
C ALA A 399 -5.25 13.77 12.18
N SER A 400 -5.40 12.65 11.47
CA SER A 400 -4.27 11.83 11.03
C SER A 400 -3.41 12.54 10.00
N ALA A 401 -4.01 13.25 9.04
CA ALA A 401 -3.28 14.04 8.06
C ALA A 401 -2.46 15.15 8.73
N ASP A 402 -3.04 15.88 9.69
CA ASP A 402 -2.32 16.94 10.40
C ASP A 402 -1.21 16.38 11.31
N PHE A 403 -1.43 15.20 11.91
CA PHE A 403 -0.38 14.48 12.64
C PHE A 403 0.78 14.07 11.72
N LEU A 404 0.50 13.50 10.54
CA LEU A 404 1.52 13.15 9.54
C LEU A 404 2.28 14.38 9.04
N ALA A 405 1.61 15.53 8.88
CA ALA A 405 2.23 16.76 8.43
C ALA A 405 3.20 17.36 9.47
N THR A 406 2.90 17.22 10.76
CA THR A 406 3.58 17.99 11.83
C THR A 406 4.44 17.14 12.76
N ASN A 407 4.15 15.85 12.91
CA ASN A 407 4.76 14.96 13.90
C ASN A 407 5.13 13.58 13.33
N SER A 408 5.38 13.46 12.02
CA SER A 408 5.80 12.21 11.37
C SER A 408 7.03 11.54 12.00
N HIS A 409 7.94 12.30 12.60
CA HIS A 409 9.10 11.77 13.34
C HIS A 409 8.72 10.79 14.46
N ALA A 410 7.60 11.02 15.14
CA ALA A 410 7.16 10.16 16.23
C ALA A 410 6.62 8.82 15.71
N LEU A 411 5.94 8.84 14.56
CA LEU A 411 5.54 7.63 13.85
C LEU A 411 6.77 6.90 13.29
N ALA A 412 7.73 7.62 12.71
CA ALA A 412 8.98 7.04 12.23
C ALA A 412 9.73 6.33 13.35
N GLY A 413 9.75 6.90 14.57
CA GLY A 413 10.37 6.28 15.73
C GLY A 413 9.70 4.94 16.11
N LEU A 414 8.37 4.88 16.06
CA LEU A 414 7.63 3.64 16.31
C LEU A 414 7.91 2.60 15.21
N VAL A 415 7.85 2.99 13.94
CA VAL A 415 8.14 2.08 12.82
C VAL A 415 9.58 1.55 12.90
N PHE A 416 10.56 2.42 13.17
CA PHE A 416 11.95 2.03 13.38
C PHE A 416 12.09 1.02 14.53
N ALA A 417 11.43 1.28 15.66
CA ALA A 417 11.49 0.39 16.81
C ALA A 417 10.84 -0.98 16.55
N LEU A 418 9.77 -1.03 15.76
CA LEU A 418 9.13 -2.28 15.36
C LEU A 418 9.99 -3.04 14.34
N ASN A 419 10.59 -2.35 13.37
CA ASN A 419 11.52 -2.97 12.41
C ASN A 419 12.73 -3.56 13.13
N GLU A 420 13.32 -2.81 14.05
CA GLU A 420 14.42 -3.27 14.87
C GLU A 420 14.05 -4.49 15.73
N ALA A 421 12.80 -4.59 16.18
CA ALA A 421 12.32 -5.75 16.92
C ALA A 421 12.15 -6.97 16.01
N VAL A 422 11.62 -6.79 14.80
CA VAL A 422 11.51 -7.86 13.78
C VAL A 422 12.90 -8.37 13.40
N GLU A 423 13.85 -7.47 13.10
CA GLU A 423 15.24 -7.85 12.79
C GLU A 423 15.87 -8.70 13.89
N VAL A 424 15.69 -8.34 15.17
CA VAL A 424 16.19 -9.13 16.30
C VAL A 424 15.53 -10.50 16.38
N VAL A 425 14.22 -10.60 16.09
CA VAL A 425 13.50 -11.88 16.06
C VAL A 425 13.97 -12.74 14.90
N ASP A 426 14.19 -12.18 13.72
CA ASP A 426 14.64 -12.91 12.53
C ASP A 426 16.09 -13.42 12.67
N GLU A 427 16.99 -12.59 13.20
CA GLU A 427 18.35 -13.01 13.57
C GLU A 427 18.31 -14.15 14.59
N PHE A 428 17.41 -14.06 15.57
CA PHE A 428 17.24 -15.08 16.59
C PHE A 428 16.66 -16.38 16.03
N ASN A 429 15.60 -16.33 15.21
CA ASN A 429 15.00 -17.50 14.57
C ASN A 429 15.98 -18.21 13.64
N THR A 430 16.87 -17.46 12.97
CA THR A 430 17.98 -18.02 12.18
C THR A 430 18.95 -18.81 13.07
N GLN A 431 19.22 -18.34 14.29
CA GLN A 431 20.09 -19.01 15.25
C GLN A 431 19.42 -20.20 15.95
N TYR A 432 18.10 -20.11 16.19
CA TYR A 432 17.30 -21.10 16.91
C TYR A 432 16.00 -21.43 16.13
N PRO A 433 16.06 -22.26 15.08
CA PRO A 433 14.90 -22.54 14.23
C PRO A 433 13.72 -23.22 14.94
N ASP A 434 13.99 -23.90 16.06
CA ASP A 434 12.96 -24.54 16.89
C ASP A 434 12.30 -23.56 17.88
N ALA A 435 12.74 -22.29 17.90
CA ALA A 435 12.14 -21.26 18.73
C ALA A 435 10.96 -20.62 18.00
N GLY A 436 9.76 -20.79 18.55
CA GLY A 436 8.53 -20.26 17.98
C GLY A 436 7.35 -20.45 18.93
N LEU A 437 6.24 -19.82 18.58
CA LEU A 437 4.96 -20.05 19.25
C LEU A 437 4.40 -21.40 18.80
N ASN A 438 3.76 -22.12 19.71
CA ASN A 438 3.14 -23.41 19.38
C ASN A 438 1.85 -23.18 18.56
N ASP A 439 1.47 -24.19 17.76
CA ASP A 439 0.30 -24.14 16.87
C ASP A 439 -1.00 -23.73 17.56
N ASN A 440 -1.15 -24.01 18.86
CA ASN A 440 -2.34 -23.69 19.65
C ASN A 440 -2.38 -22.25 20.20
N GLN A 441 -1.52 -21.36 19.72
CA GLN A 441 -1.41 -19.99 20.20
C GLN A 441 -2.66 -19.15 19.88
N THR A 442 -3.23 -18.52 20.91
CA THR A 442 -4.42 -17.66 20.81
C THR A 442 -4.27 -16.30 21.50
N LEU A 443 -3.04 -15.93 21.90
CA LEU A 443 -2.74 -14.69 22.65
C LEU A 443 -3.40 -13.43 22.08
N ALA A 444 -3.27 -13.20 20.77
CA ALA A 444 -3.82 -12.00 20.14
C ALA A 444 -5.35 -11.93 20.29
N TYR A 445 -6.05 -13.07 20.11
CA TYR A 445 -7.50 -13.15 20.30
C TYR A 445 -7.92 -12.91 21.74
N ASP A 446 -7.16 -13.41 22.71
CA ASP A 446 -7.47 -13.24 24.13
C ASP A 446 -7.16 -11.81 24.64
N MET A 447 -6.28 -11.08 23.96
CA MET A 447 -5.99 -9.66 24.23
C MET A 447 -7.09 -8.72 23.74
N LEU A 448 -7.80 -9.06 22.65
CA LEU A 448 -8.83 -8.18 22.05
C LEU A 448 -9.92 -7.74 23.04
N PRO A 449 -10.52 -8.61 23.87
CA PRO A 449 -11.51 -8.17 24.86
C PRO A 449 -10.98 -7.20 25.91
N VAL A 450 -9.67 -7.25 26.23
CA VAL A 450 -9.07 -6.27 27.16
C VAL A 450 -8.91 -4.93 26.46
N LEU A 451 -8.45 -4.93 25.21
CA LEU A 451 -8.36 -3.71 24.41
C LEU A 451 -9.74 -3.08 24.14
N GLU A 452 -10.77 -3.90 23.95
CA GLU A 452 -12.17 -3.47 23.87
C GLU A 452 -12.60 -2.76 25.15
N ALA A 453 -12.34 -3.35 26.33
CA ALA A 453 -12.69 -2.74 27.60
C ALA A 453 -11.92 -1.43 27.87
N ILE A 454 -10.62 -1.38 27.55
CA ILE A 454 -9.81 -0.16 27.70
C ILE A 454 -10.29 0.96 26.77
N SER A 455 -10.55 0.63 25.50
CA SER A 455 -11.01 1.61 24.51
C SER A 455 -12.47 2.02 24.68
N ALA A 456 -13.29 1.22 25.36
CA ALA A 456 -14.68 1.55 25.69
C ALA A 456 -14.79 2.66 26.75
N ASP A 457 -13.76 2.87 27.57
CA ASP A 457 -13.70 3.89 28.62
C ASP A 457 -12.82 5.08 28.17
N PRO A 458 -13.42 6.25 27.84
CA PRO A 458 -12.67 7.42 27.39
C PRO A 458 -11.70 7.98 28.43
N ASP A 459 -12.04 7.92 29.72
CA ASP A 459 -11.21 8.46 30.80
C ASP A 459 -10.02 7.54 31.07
N LEU A 460 -10.24 6.22 31.08
CA LEU A 460 -9.15 5.25 31.16
C LEU A 460 -8.21 5.35 29.95
N TRP A 461 -8.73 5.45 28.73
CA TRP A 461 -7.91 5.59 27.52
C TRP A 461 -6.99 6.82 27.58
N ARG A 462 -7.56 7.98 27.97
CA ARG A 462 -6.79 9.22 28.16
C ARG A 462 -5.70 9.05 29.22
N ASP A 463 -6.01 8.39 30.33
CA ASP A 463 -5.06 8.20 31.42
C ASP A 463 -3.97 7.16 31.07
N VAL A 464 -4.29 6.14 30.25
CA VAL A 464 -3.29 5.21 29.69
C VAL A 464 -2.32 5.93 28.77
N LEU A 465 -2.80 6.81 27.88
CA LEU A 465 -1.92 7.65 27.07
C LEU A 465 -1.13 8.64 27.94
N TRP A 466 -1.71 9.13 29.04
CA TRP A 466 -0.97 9.92 30.02
C TRP A 466 0.16 9.12 30.69
N ALA A 467 -0.06 7.84 30.97
CA ALA A 467 0.96 6.97 31.54
C ALA A 467 2.13 6.78 30.57
N LEU A 468 1.83 6.53 29.28
CA LEU A 468 2.84 6.35 28.24
C LEU A 468 3.72 7.59 28.02
N ARG A 469 3.17 8.81 28.15
CA ARG A 469 3.95 10.07 28.03
C ARG A 469 4.80 10.40 29.26
N GLN A 470 4.81 9.58 30.31
CA GLN A 470 5.73 9.82 31.42
C GLN A 470 7.16 9.47 31.01
N PRO A 471 8.17 10.33 31.28
CA PRO A 471 9.58 10.06 30.99
C PRO A 471 10.11 8.72 31.51
N ILE A 472 9.55 8.21 32.61
CA ILE A 472 9.93 6.91 33.16
C ILE A 472 9.61 5.75 32.20
N THR A 473 8.61 5.90 31.32
CA THR A 473 8.22 4.89 30.33
C THR A 473 9.40 4.48 29.45
N GLN A 474 10.29 5.41 29.09
CA GLN A 474 11.49 5.12 28.30
C GLN A 474 12.41 4.10 28.97
N ARG A 475 12.29 3.90 30.28
CA ARG A 475 13.08 2.96 31.08
C ARG A 475 12.41 1.60 31.24
N THR A 476 11.14 1.41 30.87
CA THR A 476 10.37 0.18 31.15
C THR A 476 11.02 -1.09 30.60
N GLY A 477 11.76 -1.02 29.49
CA GLY A 477 12.48 -2.18 28.96
C GLY A 477 13.59 -2.70 29.89
N GLU A 478 14.28 -1.81 30.60
CA GLU A 478 15.42 -2.15 31.46
C GLU A 478 15.07 -3.10 32.64
N PRO A 479 14.02 -2.85 33.47
CA PRO A 479 13.61 -3.79 34.51
C PRO A 479 13.09 -5.11 33.93
N MET A 480 12.37 -5.08 32.81
CA MET A 480 11.85 -6.31 32.17
C MET A 480 13.00 -7.18 31.64
N ALA A 481 13.98 -6.60 30.96
CA ALA A 481 15.18 -7.29 30.52
C ALA A 481 15.98 -7.88 31.69
N MET A 482 16.04 -7.17 32.82
CA MET A 482 16.67 -7.71 34.03
C MET A 482 15.92 -8.93 34.55
N LEU A 483 14.59 -8.91 34.65
CA LEU A 483 13.81 -10.06 35.12
C LEU A 483 13.88 -11.26 34.17
N LEU A 484 14.10 -11.02 32.87
CA LEU A 484 14.37 -12.07 31.88
C LEU A 484 15.78 -12.66 32.05
N SER A 485 16.76 -11.84 32.39
CA SER A 485 18.18 -12.23 32.44
C SER A 485 18.55 -13.11 33.63
N TYR A 486 17.69 -13.19 34.64
CA TYR A 486 17.94 -13.93 35.87
C TYR A 486 16.84 -14.94 36.14
N LYS A 487 17.24 -16.05 36.75
CA LYS A 487 16.37 -17.00 37.43
C LYS A 487 16.71 -16.99 38.91
N ASP A 488 15.92 -17.71 39.70
CA ASP A 488 16.27 -17.91 41.10
C ASP A 488 16.04 -19.36 41.52
N SER A 489 17.07 -19.96 42.10
CA SER A 489 16.99 -21.23 42.83
C SER A 489 16.66 -21.03 44.32
N ASN A 490 16.71 -19.78 44.82
CA ASN A 490 16.34 -19.39 46.18
C ASN A 490 15.19 -18.36 46.16
N PRO A 491 14.64 -17.97 47.31
CA PRO A 491 13.70 -16.84 47.37
C PRO A 491 14.46 -15.51 47.22
N ALA A 492 14.00 -14.64 46.32
CA ALA A 492 14.54 -13.29 46.07
C ALA A 492 14.19 -12.28 47.19
N VAL A 493 14.28 -12.70 48.46
CA VAL A 493 13.94 -11.90 49.63
C VAL A 493 15.21 -11.25 50.19
N PRO A 494 15.33 -9.91 50.18
CA PRO A 494 16.51 -9.24 50.71
C PRO A 494 16.62 -9.40 52.22
N ALA A 495 17.84 -9.33 52.74
CA ALA A 495 18.04 -9.33 54.19
C ALA A 495 17.42 -8.05 54.79
N ALA A 496 16.57 -8.18 55.81
CA ALA A 496 15.97 -7.03 56.49
C ALA A 496 17.05 -6.11 57.07
N ASN A 497 17.00 -4.80 56.74
CA ASN A 497 18.05 -3.82 57.03
C ASN A 497 19.43 -4.19 56.45
N GLY A 498 19.47 -5.07 55.44
CA GLY A 498 20.66 -5.41 54.69
C GLY A 498 21.11 -4.27 53.76
N PRO A 499 22.18 -4.46 52.98
CA PRO A 499 22.71 -3.44 52.09
C PRO A 499 21.70 -2.95 51.05
N TYR A 500 20.93 -3.86 50.45
CA TYR A 500 19.89 -3.51 49.50
C TYR A 500 18.73 -2.79 50.19
N ASP A 501 18.10 -3.42 51.21
CA ASP A 501 16.91 -2.89 51.87
C ASP A 501 17.16 -1.50 52.48
N SER A 502 18.33 -1.27 53.08
CA SER A 502 18.71 0.06 53.61
C SER A 502 18.86 1.11 52.51
N CYS A 503 19.42 0.73 51.35
CA CYS A 503 19.56 1.62 50.20
C CYS A 503 18.19 1.94 49.59
N PHE A 504 17.36 0.92 49.39
CA PHE A 504 16.01 1.05 48.85
C PHE A 504 15.15 1.99 49.70
N GLN A 505 15.12 1.78 51.03
CA GLN A 505 14.38 2.65 51.95
C GLN A 505 14.85 4.12 51.88
N ALA A 506 16.16 4.34 51.70
CA ALA A 506 16.70 5.68 51.52
C ALA A 506 16.27 6.31 50.17
N CYS A 507 16.25 5.53 49.08
CA CYS A 507 15.76 5.99 47.79
C CYS A 507 14.28 6.35 47.85
N ASP A 508 13.47 5.47 48.43
CA ASP A 508 12.02 5.64 48.57
C ASP A 508 11.65 6.89 49.38
N ALA A 509 12.37 7.13 50.49
CA ALA A 509 12.15 8.30 51.33
C ALA A 509 12.58 9.63 50.67
N ASN A 510 13.65 9.62 49.88
CA ASN A 510 14.20 10.85 49.27
C ASN A 510 13.49 11.23 47.96
N PHE A 511 12.95 10.25 47.23
CA PHE A 511 12.38 10.44 45.90
C PHE A 511 10.98 9.81 45.80
N PRO A 512 9.97 10.30 46.54
CA PRO A 512 8.64 9.72 46.46
C PRO A 512 8.02 9.90 45.06
N ILE A 513 7.44 8.82 44.51
CA ILE A 513 6.80 8.82 43.19
C ILE A 513 5.57 9.73 43.16
N PHE A 514 4.83 9.79 44.26
CA PHE A 514 3.60 10.57 44.40
C PHE A 514 3.70 11.57 45.55
N GLU A 515 2.99 12.70 45.43
CA GLU A 515 2.75 13.60 46.54
C GLU A 515 1.96 12.91 47.66
N THR A 516 2.29 13.28 48.91
CA THR A 516 1.56 12.79 50.08
C THR A 516 0.11 13.19 49.97
N PHE A 517 -0.77 12.21 50.13
CA PHE A 517 -2.20 12.40 50.04
C PHE A 517 -2.69 13.43 51.08
N ASN A 518 -3.53 14.37 50.64
CA ASN A 518 -4.13 15.39 51.50
C ASN A 518 -5.65 15.19 51.58
N GLU A 519 -6.12 14.69 52.72
CA GLU A 519 -7.56 14.46 52.96
C GLU A 519 -8.42 15.72 52.82
N ALA A 520 -7.86 16.91 53.07
CA ALA A 520 -8.59 18.17 52.95
C ALA A 520 -8.73 18.66 51.50
N ASN A 521 -7.90 18.16 50.58
CA ASN A 521 -7.94 18.49 49.15
C ASN A 521 -7.57 17.24 48.33
N PRO A 522 -8.52 16.30 48.15
CA PRO A 522 -8.24 15.05 47.46
C PRO A 522 -7.91 15.33 46.00
N GLN A 523 -6.67 15.02 45.61
CA GLN A 523 -6.18 15.06 44.25
C GLN A 523 -6.08 13.65 43.68
N SER A 524 -6.29 13.51 42.37
CA SER A 524 -6.11 12.22 41.69
C SER A 524 -4.65 11.76 41.75
N CYS A 525 -4.38 10.47 41.55
CA CYS A 525 -3.00 10.00 41.48
C CYS A 525 -2.24 10.64 40.30
N VAL A 526 -2.94 10.96 39.19
CA VAL A 526 -2.43 11.68 38.03
C VAL A 526 -1.91 13.06 38.43
N GLU A 527 -2.69 13.80 39.23
CA GLU A 527 -2.30 15.12 39.74
C GLU A 527 -1.16 15.08 40.76
N ARG A 528 -1.07 13.99 41.54
CA ARG A 528 -0.03 13.80 42.56
C ARG A 528 1.27 13.20 42.01
N TYR A 529 1.28 12.67 40.79
CA TYR A 529 2.43 12.00 40.22
C TYR A 529 3.60 12.97 39.99
N LYS A 530 4.79 12.60 40.46
CA LYS A 530 6.00 13.43 40.35
C LYS A 530 6.97 12.87 39.34
N THR A 531 6.77 13.25 38.09
CA THR A 531 7.59 12.84 36.94
C THR A 531 9.10 12.80 37.20
N ASN A 532 9.69 13.90 37.70
CA ASN A 532 11.13 13.96 37.94
C ASN A 532 11.59 13.10 39.12
N GLN A 533 10.76 12.95 40.17
CA GLN A 533 11.11 12.15 41.34
C GLN A 533 11.00 10.66 41.04
N ALA A 534 10.03 10.24 40.23
CA ALA A 534 9.91 8.84 39.79
C ALA A 534 11.17 8.38 39.04
N LEU A 535 11.70 9.20 38.13
CA LEU A 535 12.95 8.90 37.43
C LEU A 535 14.17 8.87 38.37
N GLN A 536 14.25 9.81 39.31
CA GLN A 536 15.31 9.82 40.33
C GLN A 536 15.25 8.60 41.25
N ARG A 537 14.04 8.17 41.66
CA ARG A 537 13.84 6.97 42.47
C ARG A 537 14.28 5.74 41.71
N TYR A 538 13.85 5.59 40.46
CA TYR A 538 14.28 4.50 39.59
C TYR A 538 15.82 4.42 39.49
N GLU A 539 16.48 5.53 39.17
CA GLU A 539 17.95 5.57 39.07
C GLU A 539 18.63 5.24 40.41
N CYS A 540 18.08 5.72 41.53
CA CYS A 540 18.57 5.43 42.87
C CYS A 540 18.42 3.94 43.22
N VAL A 541 17.25 3.36 43.00
CA VAL A 541 16.95 1.94 43.29
C VAL A 541 17.82 1.01 42.46
N ARG A 542 17.99 1.31 41.16
CA ARG A 542 18.89 0.55 40.25
C ARG A 542 20.35 0.58 40.68
N ALA A 543 20.77 1.62 41.42
CA ALA A 543 22.12 1.74 41.96
C ALA A 543 22.31 0.98 43.29
N CYS A 544 21.23 0.48 43.91
CA CYS A 544 21.33 -0.31 45.13
C CYS A 544 21.97 -1.68 44.89
N PRO A 545 22.71 -2.24 45.86
CA PRO A 545 23.40 -3.52 45.71
C PRO A 545 22.41 -4.69 45.70
N ASN A 546 21.95 -5.09 44.51
CA ASN A 546 20.87 -6.06 44.31
C ASN A 546 21.32 -7.51 44.02
N GLY A 547 22.63 -7.79 44.13
CA GLY A 547 23.20 -9.12 43.84
C GLY A 547 22.74 -10.24 44.78
N GLU A 548 22.08 -9.92 45.90
CA GLU A 548 21.42 -10.92 46.75
C GLU A 548 20.10 -11.43 46.17
N MET A 549 19.47 -10.69 45.26
CA MET A 549 18.26 -11.10 44.54
C MET A 549 18.61 -11.61 43.14
N PHE A 550 19.46 -10.89 42.40
CA PHE A 550 19.83 -11.24 41.02
C PHE A 550 21.17 -11.97 40.99
N SER A 551 21.19 -13.20 41.49
CA SER A 551 22.43 -13.97 41.69
C SER A 551 22.68 -15.05 40.63
N GLU A 552 21.63 -15.59 40.02
CA GLU A 552 21.72 -16.71 39.07
C GLU A 552 21.26 -16.30 37.67
N PRO A 553 22.15 -16.32 36.65
CA PRO A 553 21.75 -15.98 35.29
C PRO A 553 20.81 -17.04 34.71
N MET A 554 19.87 -16.58 33.89
CA MET A 554 18.98 -17.46 33.13
C MET A 554 19.77 -18.21 32.05
N ASP A 555 19.51 -19.51 31.90
CA ASP A 555 20.10 -20.36 30.86
C ASP A 555 19.01 -20.86 29.91
N TYR A 556 18.90 -20.19 28.76
CA TYR A 556 17.93 -20.52 27.72
C TYR A 556 18.29 -21.77 26.91
N SER A 557 19.51 -22.29 27.05
CA SER A 557 19.90 -23.55 26.38
C SER A 557 19.36 -24.79 27.09
N LEU A 558 18.93 -24.62 28.35
CA LEU A 558 18.35 -25.69 29.16
C LEU A 558 16.82 -25.73 28.99
N PRO A 559 16.20 -26.94 29.03
CA PRO A 559 14.75 -27.08 28.96
C PRO A 559 14.02 -26.28 30.04
N GLU A 560 12.77 -25.91 29.71
CA GLU A 560 11.84 -25.34 30.68
C GLU A 560 11.50 -26.33 31.81
N THR A 561 11.87 -25.97 33.04
CA THR A 561 11.57 -26.71 34.28
C THR A 561 11.30 -25.71 35.41
N GLN A 562 10.72 -26.14 36.53
CA GLN A 562 10.50 -25.27 37.71
C GLN A 562 11.80 -24.63 38.26
N GLU A 563 12.96 -25.25 38.01
CA GLU A 563 14.29 -24.76 38.43
C GLU A 563 14.98 -23.89 37.35
N ASN A 564 14.38 -23.81 36.17
CA ASN A 564 14.91 -23.06 35.03
C ASN A 564 13.78 -22.28 34.36
N ILE A 565 13.26 -21.26 35.04
CA ILE A 565 12.29 -20.28 34.54
C ILE A 565 12.80 -18.89 34.90
N SER A 566 12.57 -17.90 34.04
CA SER A 566 12.97 -16.52 34.32
C SER A 566 12.19 -15.96 35.51
N MET A 567 12.76 -14.98 36.21
CA MET A 567 12.02 -14.23 37.24
C MET A 567 10.81 -13.50 36.63
N PHE A 568 10.89 -13.12 35.35
CA PHE A 568 9.80 -12.49 34.62
C PHE A 568 8.59 -13.43 34.46
N GLN A 569 8.83 -14.69 34.06
CA GLN A 569 7.80 -15.73 33.99
C GLN A 569 7.16 -16.00 35.36
N ARG A 570 7.99 -16.08 36.42
CA ARG A 570 7.52 -16.26 37.81
C ARG A 570 6.66 -15.10 38.28
N MET A 571 7.00 -13.86 37.91
CA MET A 571 6.22 -12.68 38.24
C MET A 571 4.83 -12.73 37.61
N PHE A 572 4.71 -13.13 36.34
CA PHE A 572 3.38 -13.33 35.72
C PHE A 572 2.59 -14.45 36.37
N HIS A 573 3.25 -15.54 36.77
CA HIS A 573 2.59 -16.60 37.53
C HIS A 573 2.06 -16.10 38.87
N LEU A 574 2.86 -15.34 39.64
CA LEU A 574 2.39 -14.69 40.87
C LEU A 574 1.17 -13.81 40.61
N LEU A 575 1.20 -12.96 39.59
CA LEU A 575 0.11 -12.04 39.28
C LEU A 575 -1.17 -12.80 38.92
N ARG A 576 -1.07 -13.85 38.10
CA ARG A 576 -2.21 -14.72 37.79
C ARG A 576 -2.76 -15.42 39.04
N ASP A 577 -1.87 -15.96 39.86
CA ASP A 577 -2.21 -16.78 41.02
C ASP A 577 -2.76 -15.96 42.20
N THR A 578 -2.55 -14.64 42.18
CA THR A 578 -3.08 -13.69 43.17
C THR A 578 -4.30 -12.91 42.69
N THR A 579 -4.69 -13.05 41.42
CA THR A 579 -5.86 -12.38 40.84
C THR A 579 -7.16 -13.06 41.25
N GLY A 580 -8.07 -12.28 41.86
CA GLY A 580 -9.30 -12.77 42.46
C GLY A 580 -9.10 -13.60 43.74
N SER A 581 -7.85 -13.73 44.21
CA SER A 581 -7.54 -14.44 45.46
C SER A 581 -7.54 -13.46 46.64
N PRO A 582 -8.39 -13.68 47.66
CA PRO A 582 -8.50 -12.75 48.75
C PRO A 582 -7.34 -12.87 49.75
N TYR A 583 -6.81 -11.73 50.19
CA TYR A 583 -5.84 -11.64 51.29
C TYR A 583 -6.59 -11.38 52.60
N ASN A 584 -7.08 -12.45 53.23
CA ASN A 584 -7.87 -12.37 54.45
C ASN A 584 -7.03 -12.58 55.70
N LEU A 585 -6.92 -11.53 56.52
CA LEU A 585 -6.20 -11.55 57.78
C LEU A 585 -7.17 -11.75 58.96
N LYS A 586 -7.64 -12.98 59.13
CA LYS A 586 -8.54 -13.35 60.23
C LYS A 586 -7.76 -13.91 61.43
N MET A 587 -8.09 -13.44 62.63
CA MET A 587 -7.47 -14.00 63.84
C MET A 587 -7.88 -15.46 64.06
N LEU A 588 -6.90 -16.29 64.37
CA LEU A 588 -7.05 -17.67 64.81
C LEU A 588 -6.80 -17.79 66.31
N GLU A 589 -5.79 -17.07 66.81
CA GLU A 589 -5.42 -17.05 68.23
C GLU A 589 -5.33 -15.61 68.76
N PRO A 590 -5.83 -15.34 69.99
CA PRO A 590 -6.53 -16.28 70.88
C PRO A 590 -7.90 -16.71 70.32
N ALA A 591 -8.32 -17.94 70.63
CA ALA A 591 -9.55 -18.53 70.09
C ALA A 591 -10.82 -17.70 70.37
N SER A 592 -10.81 -16.83 71.40
CA SER A 592 -11.88 -15.88 71.70
C SER A 592 -12.16 -14.89 70.55
N LEU A 593 -11.18 -14.64 69.69
CA LEU A 593 -11.29 -13.73 68.54
C LEU A 593 -11.47 -14.45 67.20
N SER A 594 -11.49 -15.78 67.19
CA SER A 594 -11.63 -16.59 65.97
C SER A 594 -12.97 -16.42 65.23
N SER A 595 -13.97 -15.83 65.89
CA SER A 595 -15.29 -15.53 65.32
C SER A 595 -15.41 -14.12 64.75
N MET A 596 -14.39 -13.27 64.92
CA MET A 596 -14.36 -11.92 64.36
C MET A 596 -14.26 -11.94 62.83
N PRO A 597 -14.70 -10.87 62.15
CA PRO A 597 -14.36 -10.65 60.75
C PRO A 597 -12.83 -10.56 60.56
N ALA A 598 -12.38 -10.68 59.32
CA ALA A 598 -10.97 -10.47 58.99
C ALA A 598 -10.58 -9.03 59.33
N ILE A 599 -9.41 -8.82 59.95
CA ILE A 599 -8.95 -7.48 60.31
C ILE A 599 -8.67 -6.65 59.07
N ILE A 600 -8.09 -7.30 58.04
CA ILE A 600 -7.91 -6.77 56.69
C ILE A 600 -8.50 -7.81 55.74
N GLU A 601 -9.33 -7.36 54.82
CA GLU A 601 -9.91 -8.14 53.75
C GLU A 601 -9.61 -7.46 52.42
N LEU A 602 -8.59 -7.95 51.71
CA LEU A 602 -8.32 -7.55 50.32
C LEU A 602 -9.04 -8.56 49.42
N PRO A 603 -10.07 -8.19 48.66
CA PRO A 603 -10.82 -9.14 47.84
C PRO A 603 -9.96 -9.82 46.75
N SER A 604 -8.99 -9.07 46.20
CA SER A 604 -8.06 -9.51 45.18
C SER A 604 -6.68 -8.95 45.50
N SER A 605 -5.71 -9.84 45.70
CA SER A 605 -4.39 -9.48 46.21
C SER A 605 -3.55 -8.73 45.17
N SER A 606 -3.64 -9.11 43.89
CA SER A 606 -2.96 -8.41 42.79
C SER A 606 -3.55 -7.01 42.55
N GLU A 607 -4.87 -6.86 42.55
CA GLU A 607 -5.53 -5.56 42.41
C GLU A 607 -5.19 -4.63 43.57
N ALA A 608 -5.18 -5.13 44.81
CA ALA A 608 -4.77 -4.36 45.97
C ALA A 608 -3.30 -3.88 45.86
N PHE A 609 -2.41 -4.76 45.38
CA PHE A 609 -1.03 -4.38 45.10
C PHE A 609 -0.95 -3.30 44.00
N LEU A 610 -1.71 -3.42 42.91
CA LEU A 610 -1.75 -2.40 41.86
C LEU A 610 -2.31 -1.07 42.36
N ARG A 611 -3.34 -1.08 43.23
CA ARG A 611 -3.84 0.12 43.92
C ARG A 611 -2.77 0.77 44.80
N ALA A 612 -1.92 -0.02 45.46
CA ALA A 612 -0.79 0.52 46.21
C ALA A 612 0.23 1.18 45.26
N VAL A 613 0.53 0.53 44.12
CA VAL A 613 1.47 1.02 43.09
C VAL A 613 0.96 2.31 42.44
N GLY A 614 -0.34 2.42 42.17
CA GLY A 614 -1.00 3.64 41.69
C GLY A 614 -1.24 4.70 42.78
N SER A 615 -0.80 4.48 44.03
CA SER A 615 -1.06 5.36 45.18
C SER A 615 -2.55 5.63 45.45
N SER A 616 -3.44 4.70 45.08
CA SER A 616 -4.89 4.80 45.27
C SER A 616 -5.42 3.94 46.43
N MET A 617 -4.62 3.02 46.97
CA MET A 617 -5.03 2.15 48.08
C MET A 617 -5.29 2.93 49.38
N ASP A 618 -6.52 2.88 49.92
CA ASP A 618 -6.86 3.32 51.28
C ASP A 618 -7.21 2.10 52.13
N MET A 619 -6.43 1.82 53.17
CA MET A 619 -6.69 0.71 54.09
C MET A 619 -8.05 0.83 54.79
N ALA A 620 -8.64 2.03 54.84
CA ALA A 620 -9.98 2.21 55.38
C ALA A 620 -11.06 1.48 54.58
N ASP A 621 -10.82 1.22 53.29
CA ASP A 621 -11.76 0.50 52.41
C ASP A 621 -11.71 -1.02 52.63
N TYR A 622 -10.64 -1.51 53.28
CA TYR A 622 -10.35 -2.95 53.45
C TYR A 622 -10.34 -3.42 54.91
N VAL A 623 -10.56 -2.51 55.85
CA VAL A 623 -10.68 -2.83 57.28
C VAL A 623 -12.16 -2.74 57.66
N PRO A 624 -12.74 -3.75 58.35
CA PRO A 624 -14.12 -3.69 58.80
C PRO A 624 -14.38 -2.47 59.68
N ASN A 625 -15.65 -2.13 59.84
CA ASN A 625 -16.05 -1.05 60.74
C ASN A 625 -15.43 -1.27 62.13
N MET A 626 -14.81 -0.25 62.70
CA MET A 626 -14.15 -0.32 64.02
C MET A 626 -15.08 -0.87 65.12
N ALA A 627 -16.40 -0.68 65.00
CA ALA A 627 -17.38 -1.27 65.91
C ALA A 627 -17.41 -2.81 65.87
N GLU A 628 -17.14 -3.42 64.73
CA GLU A 628 -17.04 -4.88 64.55
C GLU A 628 -15.72 -5.44 65.08
N LEU A 629 -14.69 -4.58 65.12
CA LEU A 629 -13.38 -4.91 65.70
C LEU A 629 -13.30 -4.63 67.21
N GLN A 630 -14.38 -4.15 67.84
CA GLN A 630 -14.38 -3.77 69.26
C GLN A 630 -13.78 -4.82 70.21
N PRO A 631 -14.05 -6.14 70.07
CA PRO A 631 -13.45 -7.14 70.96
C PRO A 631 -11.91 -7.18 70.90
N LEU A 632 -11.34 -6.94 69.72
CA LEU A 632 -9.89 -6.81 69.52
C LEU A 632 -9.39 -5.49 70.12
N LEU A 633 -10.07 -4.38 69.83
CA LEU A 633 -9.72 -3.05 70.32
C LEU A 633 -9.72 -2.98 71.85
N ASP A 634 -10.71 -3.59 72.51
CA ASP A 634 -10.82 -3.65 73.97
C ASP A 634 -9.64 -4.39 74.61
N MET A 635 -9.18 -5.48 73.99
CA MET A 635 -8.01 -6.23 74.47
C MET A 635 -6.68 -5.53 74.19
N MET A 636 -6.59 -4.73 73.13
CA MET A 636 -5.41 -3.93 72.80
C MET A 636 -5.32 -2.61 73.60
N GLY A 637 -6.23 -2.39 74.56
CA GLY A 637 -6.23 -1.20 75.42
C GLY A 637 -6.93 0.02 74.81
N GLY A 638 -7.76 -0.18 73.79
CA GLY A 638 -8.55 0.83 73.10
C GLY A 638 -7.77 1.57 72.03
N SER A 639 -7.90 1.16 70.77
CA SER A 639 -7.46 1.96 69.62
C SER A 639 -8.64 2.80 69.08
N SER A 640 -8.44 4.11 68.97
CA SER A 640 -9.48 5.06 68.53
C SER A 640 -9.36 5.47 67.06
N SER A 641 -8.38 4.95 66.32
CA SER A 641 -8.15 5.29 64.91
C SER A 641 -7.58 4.09 64.15
N LEU A 642 -7.87 4.03 62.85
CA LEU A 642 -7.32 3.01 61.95
C LEU A 642 -5.79 2.99 61.98
N ALA A 643 -5.14 4.16 61.95
CA ALA A 643 -3.68 4.25 62.03
C ALA A 643 -3.11 3.62 63.31
N ASN A 644 -3.76 3.84 64.46
CA ASN A 644 -3.34 3.22 65.72
C ASN A 644 -3.54 1.69 65.70
N LEU A 645 -4.61 1.21 65.08
CA LEU A 645 -4.85 -0.24 64.90
C LEU A 645 -3.76 -0.87 64.03
N LEU A 646 -3.48 -0.30 62.85
CA LEU A 646 -2.46 -0.80 61.92
C LEU A 646 -1.06 -0.80 62.56
N SER A 647 -0.71 0.27 63.27
CA SER A 647 0.59 0.38 63.96
C SER A 647 0.74 -0.67 65.07
N GLN A 648 -0.30 -0.91 65.87
CA GLN A 648 -0.26 -1.94 66.92
C GLN A 648 -0.18 -3.37 66.37
N LEU A 649 -0.68 -3.62 65.16
CA LEU A 649 -0.63 -4.92 64.49
C LEU A 649 0.63 -5.12 63.62
N SER A 650 1.48 -4.10 63.50
CA SER A 650 2.75 -4.18 62.76
C SER A 650 3.65 -5.37 63.12
N PRO A 651 3.72 -5.88 64.39
CA PRO A 651 4.53 -7.07 64.69
C PRO A 651 4.05 -8.32 63.96
N ILE A 652 2.74 -8.41 63.65
CA ILE A 652 2.13 -9.53 62.93
C ILE A 652 2.37 -9.38 61.43
N PHE A 653 2.14 -8.18 60.88
CA PHE A 653 2.32 -7.91 59.44
C PHE A 653 3.80 -7.92 59.03
N GLY A 654 4.72 -7.73 59.99
CA GLY A 654 6.15 -7.60 59.72
C GLY A 654 6.55 -6.24 59.17
N VAL A 655 5.61 -5.29 59.09
CA VAL A 655 5.79 -3.93 58.60
C VAL A 655 4.75 -3.01 59.25
N GLU A 656 5.09 -1.73 59.41
CA GLU A 656 4.11 -0.72 59.81
C GLU A 656 3.31 -0.28 58.58
N LEU A 657 2.03 -0.65 58.52
CA LEU A 657 1.14 -0.26 57.43
C LEU A 657 0.63 1.17 57.64
N SER A 658 0.83 2.02 56.65
CA SER A 658 0.21 3.33 56.62
C SER A 658 -1.26 3.22 56.20
N ARG A 659 -2.07 4.27 56.46
CA ARG A 659 -3.44 4.32 55.97
C ARG A 659 -3.50 4.23 54.44
N ARG A 660 -2.59 4.94 53.76
CA ARG A 660 -2.41 4.87 52.30
C ARG A 660 -1.24 3.95 52.00
N ALA A 661 -1.50 2.65 52.15
CA ALA A 661 -0.47 1.62 52.10
C ALA A 661 0.36 1.74 50.82
N THR A 662 1.69 1.74 50.98
CA THR A 662 2.62 1.89 49.87
C THR A 662 2.99 0.52 49.28
N PRO A 663 3.49 0.46 48.02
CA PRO A 663 3.95 -0.82 47.46
C PRO A 663 4.99 -1.54 48.32
N PRO A 664 6.02 -0.85 48.88
CA PRO A 664 6.96 -1.44 49.83
C PRO A 664 6.31 -2.08 51.05
N GLU A 665 5.26 -1.44 51.58
CA GLU A 665 4.51 -1.94 52.73
C GLU A 665 3.74 -3.23 52.37
N ILE A 666 3.07 -3.25 51.22
CA ILE A 666 2.33 -4.43 50.75
C ILE A 666 3.29 -5.57 50.38
N THR A 667 4.41 -5.31 49.71
CA THR A 667 5.45 -6.30 49.40
C THR A 667 5.92 -7.04 50.65
N ARG A 668 6.24 -6.29 51.71
CA ARG A 668 6.71 -6.85 52.98
C ARG A 668 5.62 -7.66 53.69
N MET A 669 4.38 -7.18 53.67
CA MET A 669 3.23 -7.89 54.23
C MET A 669 2.98 -9.22 53.48
N PHE A 670 2.96 -9.21 52.16
CA PHE A 670 2.70 -10.40 51.34
C PHE A 670 3.80 -11.47 51.46
N ASN A 671 5.04 -11.06 51.74
CA ASN A 671 6.18 -11.96 51.94
C ASN A 671 6.36 -12.45 53.39
N LYS A 672 5.46 -12.11 54.31
CA LYS A 672 5.54 -12.54 55.71
C LYS A 672 5.11 -14.00 55.85
N ALA A 673 6.07 -14.92 55.93
CA ALA A 673 5.81 -16.37 56.00
C ALA A 673 5.03 -16.84 57.24
N ASP A 674 5.22 -16.18 58.40
CA ASP A 674 4.46 -16.46 59.62
C ASP A 674 3.76 -15.19 60.12
N LEU A 675 2.43 -15.15 59.96
CA LEU A 675 1.57 -14.07 60.43
C LEU A 675 1.19 -14.29 61.90
N SER A 676 2.23 -14.30 62.75
CA SER A 676 2.10 -14.37 64.20
C SER A 676 2.95 -13.30 64.89
N GLY A 677 2.52 -12.83 66.06
CA GLY A 677 3.21 -11.78 66.79
C GLY A 677 2.73 -11.64 68.23
N ASP A 678 3.61 -11.19 69.13
CA ASP A 678 3.25 -10.88 70.51
C ASP A 678 2.60 -9.48 70.58
N LEU A 679 1.32 -9.44 70.94
CA LEU A 679 0.55 -8.21 71.13
C LEU A 679 0.54 -7.75 72.61
N GLY A 680 1.59 -8.09 73.36
CA GLY A 680 1.77 -7.64 74.75
C GLY A 680 0.83 -8.36 75.71
N GLN A 681 -0.18 -7.68 76.26
CA GLN A 681 -1.09 -8.30 77.25
C GLN A 681 -2.00 -9.38 76.65
N MET A 682 -2.15 -9.42 75.32
CA MET A 682 -2.89 -10.46 74.59
C MET A 682 -2.09 -11.76 74.40
N GLY A 683 -0.77 -11.73 74.60
CA GLY A 683 0.12 -12.82 74.22
C GLY A 683 0.27 -12.96 72.70
N THR A 684 0.67 -14.15 72.26
CA THR A 684 0.87 -14.44 70.83
C THR A 684 -0.46 -14.49 70.10
N ALA A 685 -0.64 -13.56 69.17
CA ALA A 685 -1.72 -13.59 68.21
C ALA A 685 -1.26 -14.33 66.95
N ARG A 686 -2.15 -15.13 66.37
CA ARG A 686 -1.92 -15.84 65.12
C ARG A 686 -3.05 -15.54 64.15
N ILE A 687 -2.72 -15.22 62.92
CA ILE A 687 -3.67 -14.90 61.85
C ILE A 687 -3.69 -16.03 60.81
N THR A 688 -4.80 -16.16 60.07
CA THR A 688 -4.90 -17.02 58.89
C THR A 688 -3.79 -16.70 57.90
N THR A 689 -3.15 -17.73 57.37
CA THR A 689 -2.16 -17.60 56.30
C THR A 689 -2.89 -17.49 54.96
N PRO A 690 -2.75 -16.39 54.21
CA PRO A 690 -3.37 -16.25 52.89
C PRO A 690 -2.82 -17.27 51.91
N THR A 691 -3.73 -17.83 51.13
CA THR A 691 -3.42 -18.80 50.07
C THR A 691 -3.75 -18.20 48.71
N CYS A 692 -2.91 -18.49 47.72
CA CYS A 692 -3.16 -18.13 46.34
C CYS A 692 -4.20 -19.07 45.69
N LYS A 693 -4.57 -18.79 44.44
CA LYS A 693 -5.55 -19.56 43.65
C LYS A 693 -5.14 -21.03 43.51
N ASP A 694 -3.85 -21.30 43.37
CA ASP A 694 -3.27 -22.63 43.24
C ASP A 694 -3.11 -23.35 44.59
N GLY A 695 -3.58 -22.75 45.69
CA GLY A 695 -3.67 -23.36 47.02
C GLY A 695 -2.39 -23.31 47.85
N HIS A 696 -1.31 -22.73 47.32
CA HIS A 696 -0.08 -22.52 48.07
C HIS A 696 -0.20 -21.36 49.05
N VAL A 697 0.65 -21.37 50.09
CA VAL A 697 0.81 -20.20 50.97
C VAL A 697 1.48 -19.09 50.17
N MET A 698 0.81 -17.94 50.04
CA MET A 698 1.25 -16.84 49.17
C MET A 698 2.70 -16.42 49.44
N ALA A 699 3.06 -16.20 50.71
CA ALA A 699 4.41 -15.80 51.11
C ALA A 699 5.52 -16.81 50.74
N ASN A 700 5.16 -18.07 50.48
CA ASN A 700 6.09 -19.14 50.13
C ASN A 700 6.02 -19.51 48.64
N HIS A 701 5.16 -18.88 47.85
CA HIS A 701 4.91 -19.22 46.45
C HIS A 701 5.02 -17.96 45.59
N HIS A 702 6.23 -17.71 45.11
CA HIS A 702 6.59 -16.61 44.20
C HIS A 702 6.37 -15.17 44.69
N ALA A 703 5.85 -14.93 45.91
CA ALA A 703 5.70 -13.58 46.46
C ALA A 703 7.02 -12.79 46.53
N ASP A 704 8.16 -13.49 46.55
CA ASP A 704 9.51 -12.92 46.47
C ASP A 704 9.75 -12.14 45.17
N MET A 705 8.98 -12.42 44.11
CA MET A 705 9.02 -11.63 42.87
C MET A 705 8.58 -10.18 43.04
N LEU A 706 7.86 -9.83 44.12
CA LEU A 706 7.57 -8.44 44.45
C LEU A 706 8.85 -7.67 44.85
N TYR A 707 9.78 -8.32 45.56
CA TYR A 707 11.10 -7.73 45.84
C TYR A 707 11.96 -7.65 44.57
N ALA A 708 11.90 -8.65 43.70
CA ALA A 708 12.56 -8.58 42.40
C ALA A 708 12.00 -7.43 41.53
N ALA A 709 10.68 -7.19 41.57
CA ALA A 709 10.03 -6.06 40.90
C ALA A 709 10.45 -4.71 41.51
N GLU A 710 10.61 -4.61 42.84
CA GLU A 710 11.20 -3.44 43.51
C GLU A 710 12.64 -3.21 43.02
N ALA A 711 13.48 -4.23 43.10
CA ALA A 711 14.92 -4.12 42.87
C ALA A 711 15.30 -3.92 41.40
N SER A 712 14.50 -4.45 40.50
CA SER A 712 14.64 -4.19 39.06
C SER A 712 14.24 -2.77 38.70
N GLY A 713 13.38 -2.11 39.50
CA GLY A 713 12.75 -0.83 39.18
C GLY A 713 11.42 -0.97 38.43
N MET A 714 10.88 -2.20 38.31
CA MET A 714 9.62 -2.46 37.61
C MET A 714 8.46 -1.66 38.22
N ILE A 715 8.37 -1.60 39.55
CA ILE A 715 7.33 -0.84 40.27
C ILE A 715 7.31 0.64 39.86
N ASP A 716 8.48 1.27 39.74
CA ASP A 716 8.60 2.68 39.33
C ASP A 716 8.07 2.91 37.91
N THR A 717 8.40 2.00 37.00
CA THR A 717 8.04 2.12 35.58
C THR A 717 6.57 1.85 35.32
N ILE A 718 5.93 0.95 36.08
CA ILE A 718 4.49 0.67 35.94
C ILE A 718 3.60 1.62 36.76
N ALA A 719 4.15 2.41 37.69
CA ALA A 719 3.37 3.29 38.56
C ALA A 719 2.42 4.25 37.81
N PRO A 720 2.81 4.89 36.69
CA PRO A 720 1.87 5.69 35.90
C PRO A 720 0.71 4.85 35.35
N LEU A 721 1.00 3.65 34.83
CA LEU A 721 -0.01 2.78 34.26
C LEU A 721 -0.96 2.25 35.34
N ALA A 722 -0.42 1.80 36.47
CA ALA A 722 -1.22 1.39 37.62
C ALA A 722 -2.10 2.53 38.15
N CYS A 723 -1.59 3.77 38.16
CA CYS A 723 -2.38 4.95 38.47
C CYS A 723 -3.52 5.17 37.46
N ALA A 724 -3.27 5.02 36.15
CA ALA A 724 -4.31 5.16 35.13
C ALA A 724 -5.47 4.17 35.32
N PHE A 725 -5.17 2.89 35.53
CA PHE A 725 -6.21 1.89 35.80
C PHE A 725 -6.90 2.13 37.15
N ALA A 726 -6.13 2.47 38.18
CA ALA A 726 -6.67 2.59 39.53
C ALA A 726 -7.46 3.89 39.77
N ALA A 727 -7.18 4.95 39.01
CA ALA A 727 -7.98 6.18 39.02
C ALA A 727 -9.40 5.96 38.48
N ASN A 728 -9.59 4.90 37.67
CA ASN A 728 -10.84 4.57 37.01
C ASN A 728 -11.50 3.29 37.60
N ASP A 729 -10.97 2.75 38.69
CA ASP A 729 -11.41 1.48 39.30
C ASP A 729 -11.38 0.27 38.33
N GLN A 730 -10.38 0.25 37.44
CA GLN A 730 -10.20 -0.75 36.39
C GLN A 730 -8.97 -1.66 36.61
N GLU A 731 -8.51 -1.87 37.85
CA GLU A 731 -7.33 -2.69 38.12
C GLU A 731 -7.52 -4.14 37.66
N GLU A 732 -8.76 -4.64 37.67
CA GLU A 732 -9.11 -5.95 37.12
C GLU A 732 -8.65 -6.08 35.65
N LEU A 733 -8.83 -5.05 34.82
CA LEU A 733 -8.39 -5.08 33.42
C LEU A 733 -6.87 -5.21 33.29
N MET A 734 -6.11 -4.50 34.13
CA MET A 734 -4.65 -4.61 34.16
C MET A 734 -4.20 -6.00 34.63
N THR A 735 -4.83 -6.55 35.67
CA THR A 735 -4.53 -7.93 36.10
C THR A 735 -4.90 -8.97 35.05
N ARG A 736 -5.96 -8.74 34.27
CA ARG A 736 -6.37 -9.62 33.18
C ARG A 736 -5.34 -9.68 32.06
N LEU A 737 -4.66 -8.57 31.73
CA LEU A 737 -3.51 -8.58 30.82
C LEU A 737 -2.41 -9.53 31.31
N PHE A 738 -2.11 -9.50 32.61
CA PHE A 738 -1.10 -10.37 33.22
C PHE A 738 -1.52 -11.85 33.23
N VAL A 739 -2.79 -12.12 33.52
CA VAL A 739 -3.36 -13.48 33.49
C VAL A 739 -3.25 -14.08 32.09
N ILE A 740 -3.69 -13.35 31.06
CA ILE A 740 -3.60 -13.83 29.68
C ILE A 740 -2.14 -14.04 29.28
N THR A 741 -1.26 -13.08 29.59
CA THR A 741 0.18 -13.24 29.31
C THR A 741 0.75 -14.50 29.96
N HIS A 742 0.38 -14.78 31.21
CA HIS A 742 0.77 -16.00 31.93
C HIS A 742 0.27 -17.28 31.24
N GLU A 743 -1.00 -17.33 30.84
CA GLU A 743 -1.61 -18.51 30.18
C GLU A 743 -0.86 -18.92 28.90
N HIS A 744 -0.32 -17.94 28.17
CA HIS A 744 0.43 -18.16 26.93
C HIS A 744 1.95 -18.26 27.14
N TYR A 745 2.44 -18.04 28.36
CA TYR A 745 3.86 -17.84 28.61
C TYR A 745 4.69 -19.11 28.42
N SER A 746 4.30 -20.16 29.13
CA SER A 746 4.99 -21.45 29.15
C SER A 746 4.84 -22.18 27.81
N GLY A 747 5.86 -22.94 27.41
CA GLY A 747 5.76 -23.91 26.31
C GLY A 747 5.09 -25.23 26.73
N LYS A 748 4.91 -25.41 28.03
CA LYS A 748 4.31 -26.60 28.64
C LYS A 748 3.01 -26.27 29.36
N THR A 749 2.01 -27.12 29.20
CA THR A 749 0.76 -27.01 29.96
C THR A 749 0.94 -27.49 31.40
N ASP A 750 1.88 -28.39 31.67
CA ASP A 750 2.08 -29.08 32.96
C ASP A 750 3.24 -28.54 33.81
N LEU A 751 3.75 -27.34 33.51
CA LEU A 751 4.88 -26.74 34.22
C LEU A 751 4.55 -26.37 35.68
N ASN A 752 3.42 -25.67 35.87
CA ASN A 752 2.99 -25.16 37.16
C ASN A 752 1.98 -26.12 37.79
N LEU A 753 2.20 -26.46 39.06
CA LEU A 753 1.37 -27.39 39.81
C LEU A 753 0.73 -26.70 41.01
N THR A 754 -0.55 -26.97 41.22
CA THR A 754 -1.28 -26.57 42.43
C THR A 754 -0.77 -27.33 43.65
N ALA A 755 -1.11 -26.86 44.85
CA ALA A 755 -0.69 -27.47 46.12
C ALA A 755 -1.16 -28.92 46.30
N ASP A 756 -2.24 -29.33 45.64
CA ASP A 756 -2.74 -30.71 45.60
C ASP A 756 -2.18 -31.54 44.43
N GLY A 757 -1.28 -30.97 43.62
CA GLY A 757 -0.57 -31.64 42.53
C GLY A 757 -1.32 -31.69 41.20
N THR A 758 -2.39 -30.91 41.03
CA THR A 758 -3.05 -30.73 39.73
C THR A 758 -2.31 -29.70 38.88
N VAL A 759 -2.53 -29.74 37.57
CA VAL A 759 -1.90 -28.81 36.63
C VAL A 759 -2.60 -27.46 36.70
N SER A 760 -1.82 -26.39 36.87
CA SER A 760 -2.33 -25.02 36.81
C SER A 760 -2.69 -24.65 35.38
N GLU A 761 -3.64 -23.72 35.21
CA GLU A 761 -4.13 -23.31 33.89
C GLU A 761 -3.02 -22.67 33.04
N SER A 762 -2.70 -23.30 31.92
CA SER A 762 -1.72 -22.87 30.93
C SER A 762 -2.13 -23.43 29.57
N LYS A 763 -1.98 -22.65 28.52
CA LYS A 763 -2.25 -23.07 27.13
C LYS A 763 -1.02 -23.67 26.47
N GLY A 764 0.18 -23.47 27.04
CA GLY A 764 1.39 -24.02 26.46
C GLY A 764 1.76 -23.37 25.12
N SER A 765 1.52 -22.07 24.95
CA SER A 765 1.75 -21.38 23.67
C SER A 765 3.21 -21.01 23.39
N ASN A 766 4.10 -21.24 24.36
CA ASN A 766 5.55 -21.12 24.21
C ASN A 766 6.09 -19.71 23.96
N LEU A 767 5.47 -18.64 24.51
CA LEU A 767 6.10 -17.30 24.48
C LEU A 767 7.51 -17.29 25.07
N ARG A 768 7.79 -18.21 26.00
CA ARG A 768 9.11 -18.42 26.57
C ARG A 768 10.22 -18.56 25.51
N SER A 769 9.95 -19.19 24.37
CA SER A 769 10.96 -19.38 23.32
C SER A 769 11.50 -18.05 22.80
N LEU A 770 10.72 -16.96 22.92
CA LEU A 770 11.08 -15.61 22.50
C LEU A 770 11.81 -14.80 23.59
N GLU A 771 11.99 -15.32 24.81
CA GLU A 771 12.65 -14.58 25.90
C GLU A 771 14.03 -14.00 25.56
N PRO A 772 14.92 -14.70 24.82
CA PRO A 772 16.21 -14.13 24.43
C PRO A 772 16.05 -12.92 23.50
N ALA A 773 15.21 -13.05 22.47
CA ALA A 773 14.92 -11.95 21.54
C ALA A 773 14.23 -10.78 22.26
N LEU A 774 13.25 -11.07 23.11
CA LEU A 774 12.57 -10.06 23.94
C LEU A 774 13.55 -9.32 24.84
N ARG A 775 14.48 -10.02 25.51
CA ARG A 775 15.51 -9.38 26.33
C ARG A 775 16.32 -8.39 25.48
N ASP A 776 16.81 -8.82 24.32
CA ASP A 776 17.66 -8.00 23.47
C ASP A 776 16.90 -6.77 22.93
N ILE A 777 15.63 -6.93 22.53
CA ILE A 777 14.73 -5.82 22.15
C ILE A 777 14.56 -4.82 23.30
N LEU A 778 14.33 -5.32 24.52
CA LEU A 778 14.11 -4.50 25.71
C LEU A 778 15.38 -3.75 26.14
N GLU A 779 16.57 -4.35 25.96
CA GLU A 779 17.86 -3.73 26.25
C GLU A 779 18.22 -2.57 25.31
N LYS A 780 17.73 -2.61 24.06
CA LYS A 780 17.91 -1.52 23.09
C LYS A 780 17.13 -0.25 23.46
N LYS A 781 16.03 -0.38 24.22
CA LYS A 781 15.17 0.73 24.75
C LYS A 781 14.41 1.53 23.68
N THR A 782 14.63 1.24 22.41
CA THR A 782 14.05 1.96 21.28
C THR A 782 12.51 1.94 21.29
N LEU A 783 11.91 0.78 21.56
CA LEU A 783 10.44 0.61 21.59
C LEU A 783 9.76 1.55 22.59
N PHE A 784 10.19 1.52 23.85
CA PHE A 784 9.58 2.36 24.88
C PHE A 784 9.90 3.85 24.71
N LYS A 785 11.07 4.17 24.15
CA LYS A 785 11.39 5.54 23.74
C LYS A 785 10.44 6.04 22.65
N ALA A 786 10.19 5.22 21.63
CA ALA A 786 9.26 5.55 20.55
C ALA A 786 7.81 5.72 21.04
N LEU A 787 7.33 4.83 21.93
CA LEU A 787 5.99 4.95 22.55
C LEU A 787 5.85 6.24 23.37
N TYR A 788 6.90 6.63 24.10
CA TYR A 788 6.96 7.91 24.80
C TYR A 788 6.89 9.09 23.81
N GLU A 789 7.68 9.07 22.74
CA GLU A 789 7.69 10.16 21.75
C GLU A 789 6.35 10.28 21.00
N LEU A 790 5.71 9.16 20.68
CA LEU A 790 4.39 9.11 20.07
C LEU A 790 3.31 9.71 20.97
N SER A 791 3.28 9.33 22.25
CA SER A 791 2.30 9.85 23.20
C SER A 791 2.51 11.35 23.49
N VAL A 792 3.76 11.82 23.56
CA VAL A 792 4.07 13.27 23.65
C VAL A 792 3.64 14.02 22.39
N ALA A 793 3.84 13.44 21.20
CA ALA A 793 3.40 14.03 19.94
C ALA A 793 1.86 14.14 19.87
N ALA A 794 1.14 13.10 20.30
CA ALA A 794 -0.31 13.10 20.37
C ALA A 794 -0.85 14.24 21.27
N GLU A 795 -0.32 14.39 22.49
CA GLU A 795 -0.67 15.51 23.37
C GLU A 795 -0.37 16.87 22.73
N ARG A 796 0.77 16.99 22.05
CA ARG A 796 1.18 18.27 21.44
C ARG A 796 0.18 18.73 20.40
N VAL A 797 -0.28 17.83 19.54
CA VAL A 797 -1.28 18.12 18.50
C VAL A 797 -2.60 18.57 19.12
N GLU A 798 -3.02 17.91 20.20
CA GLU A 798 -4.24 18.21 20.94
C GLU A 798 -4.16 19.57 21.68
N SER A 799 -3.09 19.79 22.45
CA SER A 799 -2.89 21.00 23.26
C SER A 799 -2.66 22.28 22.45
N GLN A 800 -2.11 22.17 21.24
CA GLN A 800 -1.93 23.31 20.33
C GLN A 800 -3.24 23.70 19.62
N GLY A 801 -4.32 22.95 19.80
CA GLY A 801 -5.61 23.19 19.15
C GLY A 801 -5.57 22.98 17.64
N VAL A 802 -4.54 22.27 17.13
CA VAL A 802 -4.43 21.92 15.71
C VAL A 802 -5.51 20.89 15.37
N VAL A 803 -5.71 19.91 16.24
CA VAL A 803 -6.77 18.91 16.14
C VAL A 803 -7.44 18.74 17.50
N PRO A 804 -8.70 19.20 17.67
CA PRO A 804 -9.45 18.93 18.90
C PRO A 804 -9.64 17.43 19.09
N ASP A 805 -9.38 16.94 20.30
CA ASP A 805 -9.68 15.57 20.73
C ASP A 805 -8.99 14.47 19.90
N PHE A 806 -7.76 14.68 19.40
CA PHE A 806 -6.98 13.66 18.64
C PHE A 806 -6.98 12.29 19.36
N THR A 807 -6.72 12.32 20.67
CA THR A 807 -6.73 11.17 21.56
C THR A 807 -8.05 10.40 21.52
N GLU A 808 -9.17 11.13 21.51
CA GLU A 808 -10.52 10.56 21.45
C GLU A 808 -10.84 10.01 20.05
N GLN A 809 -10.40 10.69 18.99
CA GLN A 809 -10.56 10.20 17.61
C GLN A 809 -9.83 8.87 17.40
N LEU A 810 -8.62 8.73 17.93
CA LEU A 810 -7.90 7.46 17.94
C LEU A 810 -8.64 6.38 18.75
N ARG A 811 -9.18 6.73 19.92
CA ARG A 811 -9.97 5.81 20.75
C ARG A 811 -11.18 5.27 20.00
N VAL A 812 -11.96 6.15 19.35
CA VAL A 812 -13.16 5.77 18.60
C VAL A 812 -12.82 4.77 17.50
N LEU A 813 -11.73 5.01 16.75
CA LEU A 813 -11.27 4.09 15.70
C LEU A 813 -10.86 2.73 16.29
N VAL A 814 -10.04 2.72 17.36
CA VAL A 814 -9.58 1.49 18.01
C VAL A 814 -10.77 0.72 18.59
N HIS A 815 -11.66 1.39 19.32
CA HIS A 815 -12.85 0.78 19.89
C HIS A 815 -13.76 0.19 18.82
N HIS A 816 -13.97 0.91 17.71
CA HIS A 816 -14.77 0.39 16.60
C HIS A 816 -14.13 -0.84 15.93
N ALA A 817 -12.80 -0.91 15.88
CA ALA A 817 -12.11 -2.08 15.34
C ALA A 817 -12.25 -3.32 16.23
N VAL A 818 -12.22 -3.16 17.55
CA VAL A 818 -12.17 -4.28 18.50
C VAL A 818 -13.53 -4.64 19.14
N ARG A 819 -14.54 -3.76 19.04
CA ARG A 819 -15.85 -4.02 19.63
C ARG A 819 -16.48 -5.28 19.05
N SER A 820 -17.12 -6.06 19.91
CA SER A 820 -17.75 -7.34 19.58
C SER A 820 -19.27 -7.35 19.82
N ASP A 821 -19.82 -6.26 20.37
CA ASP A 821 -21.20 -6.16 20.85
C ASP A 821 -22.24 -5.81 19.76
N ASP A 822 -21.82 -5.57 18.52
CA ASP A 822 -22.69 -5.11 17.42
C ASP A 822 -23.16 -6.22 16.46
N GLY A 823 -22.76 -7.47 16.72
CA GLY A 823 -23.17 -8.63 15.91
C GLY A 823 -22.53 -8.67 14.53
N PHE A 824 -21.35 -8.06 14.37
CA PHE A 824 -20.56 -8.08 13.15
C PHE A 824 -20.27 -9.50 12.65
N ARG A 825 -20.22 -9.63 11.33
CA ARG A 825 -20.02 -10.87 10.60
C ARG A 825 -18.90 -10.68 9.61
N GLY A 826 -18.15 -11.74 9.31
CA GLY A 826 -17.11 -11.65 8.29
C GLY A 826 -17.69 -11.64 6.87
N ALA A 827 -16.79 -11.55 5.89
CA ALA A 827 -17.15 -11.28 4.49
C ALA A 827 -18.05 -12.36 3.86
N ASN A 828 -18.00 -13.60 4.37
CA ASN A 828 -18.81 -14.73 3.91
C ASN A 828 -20.05 -14.97 4.80
N GLY A 829 -20.36 -14.04 5.71
CA GLY A 829 -21.50 -14.11 6.62
C GLY A 829 -21.28 -14.97 7.87
N GLU A 830 -20.05 -15.39 8.13
CA GLU A 830 -19.64 -16.10 9.34
C GLU A 830 -19.90 -15.25 10.59
N ASP A 831 -20.46 -15.89 11.63
CA ASP A 831 -20.75 -15.30 12.93
C ASP A 831 -19.87 -15.85 14.06
N SER A 832 -18.95 -16.75 13.68
CA SER A 832 -18.02 -17.41 14.58
C SER A 832 -16.78 -17.94 13.85
N ILE A 833 -15.66 -18.01 14.56
CA ILE A 833 -14.41 -18.62 14.09
C ILE A 833 -13.97 -19.71 15.07
N THR A 834 -13.22 -20.70 14.58
CA THR A 834 -12.63 -21.74 15.43
C THR A 834 -11.16 -21.43 15.62
N LEU A 835 -10.76 -21.15 16.85
CA LEU A 835 -9.38 -20.81 17.20
C LEU A 835 -8.50 -22.06 17.21
N ALA A 836 -7.18 -21.85 17.18
CA ALA A 836 -6.20 -22.94 17.13
C ALA A 836 -6.19 -23.83 18.40
N ASP A 837 -6.68 -23.32 19.54
CA ASP A 837 -6.89 -24.09 20.77
C ASP A 837 -8.23 -24.88 20.79
N GLY A 838 -9.00 -24.84 19.69
CA GLY A 838 -10.28 -25.51 19.52
C GLY A 838 -11.49 -24.76 20.09
N ARG A 839 -11.30 -23.59 20.72
CA ARG A 839 -12.42 -22.74 21.15
C ARG A 839 -13.14 -22.15 19.94
N THR A 840 -14.47 -22.08 20.02
CA THR A 840 -15.28 -21.32 19.06
C THR A 840 -15.49 -19.91 19.61
N LEU A 841 -14.90 -18.92 18.95
CA LEU A 841 -15.14 -17.51 19.25
C LEU A 841 -16.44 -17.08 18.55
N ARG A 842 -17.37 -16.53 19.31
CA ARG A 842 -18.63 -15.94 18.83
C ARG A 842 -18.59 -14.44 19.09
N ASN A 843 -19.41 -13.67 18.38
CA ASN A 843 -19.42 -12.20 18.43
C ASN A 843 -18.07 -11.65 17.92
N LEU A 844 -17.91 -11.69 16.60
CA LEU A 844 -16.66 -11.32 15.95
C LEU A 844 -16.50 -9.80 15.95
N SER A 845 -15.28 -9.32 16.16
CA SER A 845 -14.91 -7.92 15.89
C SER A 845 -14.26 -7.78 14.52
N ARG A 846 -14.07 -6.55 14.03
CA ARG A 846 -13.33 -6.35 12.77
C ARG A 846 -11.87 -6.77 12.91
N ALA A 847 -11.25 -6.48 14.06
CA ALA A 847 -9.90 -6.92 14.38
C ALA A 847 -9.77 -8.44 14.43
N THR A 848 -10.81 -9.16 14.88
CA THR A 848 -10.85 -10.62 14.84
C THR A 848 -10.75 -11.15 13.41
N ILE A 849 -11.42 -10.52 12.44
CA ILE A 849 -11.33 -10.91 11.03
C ILE A 849 -9.94 -10.62 10.46
N LEU A 850 -9.29 -9.52 10.85
CA LEU A 850 -7.91 -9.24 10.43
C LEU A 850 -6.92 -10.29 10.95
N LEU A 851 -7.03 -10.69 12.22
CA LEU A 851 -6.20 -11.74 12.80
C LEU A 851 -6.43 -13.10 12.13
N GLU A 852 -7.70 -13.43 11.86
CA GLU A 852 -8.06 -14.67 11.18
C GLU A 852 -7.54 -14.71 9.74
N ALA A 853 -7.60 -13.58 9.01
CA ALA A 853 -7.04 -13.48 7.68
C ALA A 853 -5.52 -13.74 7.69
N GLY A 854 -4.78 -13.15 8.64
CA GLY A 854 -3.35 -13.41 8.81
C GLY A 854 -3.06 -14.88 9.15
N ALA A 855 -3.84 -15.50 10.05
CA ALA A 855 -3.72 -16.91 10.36
C ALA A 855 -3.98 -17.81 9.14
N LYS A 856 -5.00 -17.49 8.33
CA LYS A 856 -5.30 -18.18 7.07
C LYS A 856 -4.16 -18.05 6.05
N MET A 857 -3.51 -16.89 5.94
CA MET A 857 -2.35 -16.70 5.05
C MET A 857 -1.19 -17.61 5.47
N ASN A 858 -0.82 -17.60 6.76
CA ASN A 858 0.25 -18.44 7.29
C ASN A 858 -0.04 -19.94 7.12
N ALA A 859 -1.26 -20.37 7.44
CA ALA A 859 -1.66 -21.77 7.29
C ALA A 859 -1.65 -22.27 5.83
N ARG A 860 -1.68 -21.37 4.85
CA ARG A 860 -1.67 -21.72 3.41
C ARG A 860 -0.28 -21.81 2.80
N VAL A 861 0.70 -21.13 3.40
CA VAL A 861 2.11 -21.28 3.03
C VAL A 861 2.81 -22.39 3.82
N GLU A 862 2.18 -22.89 4.88
CA GLU A 862 2.73 -23.96 5.71
C GLU A 862 3.09 -25.20 4.87
N GLY A 863 4.38 -25.55 4.86
CA GLY A 863 4.91 -26.68 4.09
C GLY A 863 5.28 -26.36 2.63
N ASP A 864 5.15 -25.11 2.19
CA ASP A 864 5.66 -24.59 0.92
C ASP A 864 6.71 -23.48 1.19
N PRO A 865 8.00 -23.83 1.29
CA PRO A 865 9.05 -22.86 1.64
C PRO A 865 9.16 -21.68 0.65
N VAL A 866 8.81 -21.90 -0.63
CA VAL A 866 8.91 -20.84 -1.65
C VAL A 866 7.81 -19.81 -1.43
N ALA A 867 6.58 -20.27 -1.20
CA ALA A 867 5.46 -19.37 -0.91
C ALA A 867 5.61 -18.66 0.44
N GLU A 868 6.18 -19.33 1.44
CA GLU A 868 6.47 -18.77 2.77
C GLU A 868 7.53 -17.66 2.69
N GLU A 869 8.66 -17.92 2.03
CA GLU A 869 9.72 -16.93 1.77
C GLU A 869 9.18 -15.75 0.97
N ALA A 870 8.46 -16.01 -0.12
CA ALA A 870 7.85 -14.97 -0.95
C ALA A 870 6.86 -14.08 -0.17
N LEU A 871 6.05 -14.67 0.71
CA LEU A 871 5.13 -13.91 1.57
C LEU A 871 5.89 -13.00 2.55
N GLY A 872 6.94 -13.53 3.19
CA GLY A 872 7.83 -12.75 4.06
C GLY A 872 8.51 -11.60 3.32
N ASP A 873 9.03 -11.87 2.12
CA ASP A 873 9.70 -10.88 1.28
C ASP A 873 8.76 -9.77 0.81
N ILE A 874 7.48 -10.09 0.53
CA ILE A 874 6.47 -9.06 0.20
C ILE A 874 6.31 -8.08 1.35
N PHE A 875 6.09 -8.58 2.57
CA PHE A 875 5.91 -7.72 3.75
C PHE A 875 7.16 -6.91 4.07
N SER A 876 8.33 -7.53 3.95
CA SER A 876 9.63 -6.87 4.11
C SER A 876 9.84 -5.77 3.08
N ALA A 877 9.61 -6.06 1.79
CA ALA A 877 9.77 -5.08 0.72
C ALA A 877 8.82 -3.89 0.84
N VAL A 878 7.55 -4.12 1.19
CA VAL A 878 6.58 -3.04 1.42
C VAL A 878 7.01 -2.17 2.60
N THR A 879 7.43 -2.78 3.71
CA THR A 879 7.87 -2.06 4.90
C THR A 879 9.14 -1.26 4.63
N ASP A 880 10.14 -1.85 3.99
CA ASP A 880 11.44 -1.20 3.73
C ASP A 880 11.39 -0.14 2.63
N VAL A 881 10.44 -0.21 1.70
CA VAL A 881 10.32 0.80 0.64
C VAL A 881 9.39 1.93 1.08
N LEU A 882 8.21 1.60 1.61
CA LEU A 882 7.20 2.61 1.93
C LEU A 882 7.35 3.15 3.34
N LEU A 883 7.69 2.30 4.32
CA LEU A 883 7.69 2.65 5.74
C LEU A 883 9.09 2.75 6.34
N ALA A 884 10.16 2.61 5.54
CA ALA A 884 11.52 2.67 6.05
C ALA A 884 11.74 3.93 6.88
N ALA A 885 12.20 3.70 8.10
CA ALA A 885 12.53 4.72 9.06
C ALA A 885 13.96 4.52 9.52
N GLU A 886 14.61 5.62 9.86
CA GLU A 886 15.95 5.63 10.43
C GLU A 886 15.99 6.49 11.69
N TRP A 887 16.84 6.08 12.62
CA TRP A 887 17.19 6.89 13.78
C TRP A 887 18.67 7.25 13.71
N PRO A 888 19.04 8.35 13.02
CA PRO A 888 20.45 8.68 12.80
C PRO A 888 21.21 8.82 14.12
N GLU A 889 22.45 8.35 14.15
CA GLU A 889 23.26 8.36 15.36
C GLU A 889 23.44 9.79 15.90
N GLY A 890 23.08 10.02 17.16
CA GLY A 890 23.12 11.34 17.80
C GLY A 890 21.97 12.28 17.44
N ALA A 891 21.02 11.88 16.58
CA ALA A 891 19.83 12.66 16.29
C ALA A 891 18.81 12.57 17.45
N PRO A 892 18.12 13.68 17.79
CA PRO A 892 17.13 13.69 18.86
C PRO A 892 15.84 12.96 18.48
N MET A 893 15.55 12.78 17.19
CA MET A 893 14.29 12.25 16.67
C MET A 893 14.56 11.33 15.48
N ALA A 894 13.73 10.31 15.31
CA ALA A 894 13.72 9.47 14.13
C ALA A 894 13.10 10.20 12.92
N GLN A 895 13.35 9.68 11.72
CA GLN A 895 12.77 10.20 10.47
C GLN A 895 12.49 9.06 9.49
N PHE A 896 11.56 9.27 8.57
CA PHE A 896 11.38 8.35 7.44
C PHE A 896 12.53 8.51 6.45
N SER A 897 13.05 7.40 5.95
CA SER A 897 14.17 7.37 5.00
C SER A 897 13.81 8.07 3.69
N ASP A 898 12.55 7.95 3.24
CA ASP A 898 12.00 8.74 2.14
C ASP A 898 10.80 9.59 2.63
N PRO A 899 10.95 10.92 2.77
CA PRO A 899 9.86 11.79 3.24
C PRO A 899 8.70 11.88 2.26
N GLY A 900 8.88 11.43 1.00
CA GLY A 900 7.83 11.40 0.00
C GLY A 900 6.68 10.46 0.38
N THR A 901 6.93 9.31 1.03
CA THR A 901 5.84 8.40 1.39
C THR A 901 4.85 9.06 2.35
N ILE A 902 5.37 9.82 3.32
CA ILE A 902 4.54 10.58 4.26
C ILE A 902 3.78 11.69 3.57
N ALA A 903 4.36 12.34 2.56
CA ALA A 903 3.66 13.34 1.77
C ALA A 903 2.48 12.72 0.99
N VAL A 904 2.65 11.51 0.40
CA VAL A 904 1.53 10.78 -0.24
C VAL A 904 0.46 10.43 0.77
N MET A 905 0.84 9.81 1.91
CA MET A 905 -0.11 9.40 2.95
C MET A 905 -0.88 10.59 3.51
N GLU A 906 -0.20 11.70 3.81
CA GLU A 906 -0.82 12.94 4.28
C GLU A 906 -1.88 13.45 3.28
N ARG A 907 -1.52 13.55 2.00
CA ARG A 907 -2.38 14.07 0.94
C ARG A 907 -3.57 13.15 0.67
N LEU A 908 -3.34 11.84 0.61
CA LEU A 908 -4.40 10.85 0.45
C LEU A 908 -5.38 10.91 1.63
N THR A 909 -4.87 10.94 2.86
CA THR A 909 -5.68 11.02 4.07
C THR A 909 -6.50 12.31 4.09
N ARG A 910 -5.91 13.45 3.69
CA ARG A 910 -6.62 14.74 3.59
C ARG A 910 -7.70 14.73 2.50
N HIS A 911 -7.44 14.12 1.35
CA HIS A 911 -8.43 13.94 0.29
C HIS A 911 -9.60 13.07 0.75
N LEU A 912 -9.32 11.93 1.39
CA LEU A 912 -10.33 11.04 1.93
C LEU A 912 -11.13 11.68 3.06
N SER A 913 -10.52 12.52 3.90
CA SER A 913 -11.23 13.33 4.90
C SER A 913 -12.28 14.24 4.26
N GLY A 914 -11.89 14.96 3.19
CA GLY A 914 -12.82 15.81 2.44
C GLY A 914 -13.96 15.04 1.80
N LYS A 915 -13.67 13.86 1.23
CA LYS A 915 -14.69 12.99 0.64
C LYS A 915 -15.62 12.38 1.70
N ALA A 916 -15.09 11.98 2.84
CA ALA A 916 -15.88 11.48 3.96
C ALA A 916 -16.84 12.55 4.48
N ALA A 917 -16.38 13.80 4.62
CA ALA A 917 -17.23 14.92 5.04
C ALA A 917 -18.38 15.20 4.05
N GLU A 918 -18.11 15.14 2.74
CA GLU A 918 -19.12 15.27 1.69
C GLU A 918 -20.18 14.15 1.80
N LEU A 919 -19.74 12.90 1.79
CA LEU A 919 -20.64 11.74 1.86
C LEU A 919 -21.42 11.66 3.17
N GLN A 920 -20.81 12.10 4.28
CA GLN A 920 -21.48 12.20 5.57
C GLN A 920 -22.57 13.28 5.55
N ALA A 921 -22.32 14.43 4.93
CA ALA A 921 -23.34 15.47 4.75
C ALA A 921 -24.51 15.00 3.88
N GLU A 922 -24.27 14.05 2.97
CA GLU A 922 -25.28 13.38 2.16
C GLU A 922 -25.98 12.20 2.86
N GLY A 923 -25.44 11.72 3.98
CA GLY A 923 -25.94 10.51 4.66
C GLY A 923 -25.62 9.20 3.94
N ARG A 924 -24.57 9.19 3.08
CA ARG A 924 -24.17 8.07 2.22
C ARG A 924 -22.82 7.45 2.58
N LEU A 925 -22.16 7.89 3.65
CA LEU A 925 -20.82 7.42 4.01
C LEU A 925 -20.75 5.89 4.22
N SER A 926 -21.66 5.34 5.01
CA SER A 926 -21.69 3.89 5.29
C SER A 926 -22.04 3.07 4.05
N GLU A 927 -23.02 3.50 3.24
CA GLU A 927 -23.34 2.89 1.94
C GLU A 927 -22.11 2.90 1.00
N TRP A 928 -21.40 4.03 0.93
CA TRP A 928 -20.21 4.15 0.12
C TRP A 928 -19.09 3.20 0.58
N LEU A 929 -18.81 3.10 1.88
CA LEU A 929 -17.76 2.22 2.43
C LEU A 929 -18.11 0.73 2.36
N THR A 930 -19.33 0.38 2.77
CA THR A 930 -19.73 -1.01 3.06
C THR A 930 -20.52 -1.66 1.93
N GLU A 931 -20.99 -0.89 0.94
CA GLU A 931 -21.64 -1.43 -0.26
C GLU A 931 -20.86 -1.06 -1.51
N GLU A 932 -20.72 0.24 -1.83
CA GLU A 932 -20.13 0.67 -3.10
C GLU A 932 -18.64 0.28 -3.22
N GLN A 933 -17.82 0.54 -2.20
CA GLN A 933 -16.40 0.14 -2.23
C GLN A 933 -16.25 -1.38 -2.18
N LEU A 934 -17.07 -2.09 -1.41
CA LEU A 934 -17.02 -3.55 -1.39
C LEU A 934 -17.44 -4.17 -2.72
N ASP A 935 -18.39 -3.61 -3.44
CA ASP A 935 -18.76 -4.07 -4.78
C ASP A 935 -17.64 -3.78 -5.79
N ASN A 936 -16.99 -2.60 -5.69
CA ASN A 936 -15.86 -2.23 -6.55
C ASN A 936 -14.65 -3.16 -6.33
N PHE A 937 -14.27 -3.43 -5.08
CA PHE A 937 -13.13 -4.30 -4.75
C PHE A 937 -13.49 -5.79 -4.83
N GLY A 938 -14.64 -6.19 -4.33
CA GLY A 938 -15.16 -7.56 -4.42
C GLY A 938 -15.32 -8.02 -5.86
N GLY A 939 -15.76 -7.12 -6.74
CA GLY A 939 -15.80 -7.34 -8.18
C GLY A 939 -14.43 -7.70 -8.78
N LEU A 940 -13.32 -7.21 -8.23
CA LEU A 940 -11.96 -7.57 -8.65
C LEU A 940 -11.59 -8.99 -8.21
N PHE A 941 -11.85 -9.35 -6.95
CA PHE A 941 -11.54 -10.69 -6.41
C PHE A 941 -12.37 -11.80 -7.08
N ASP A 942 -13.64 -11.50 -7.38
CA ASP A 942 -14.55 -12.41 -8.06
C ASP A 942 -14.40 -12.35 -9.60
N SER A 943 -13.52 -11.48 -10.12
CA SER A 943 -13.32 -11.33 -11.57
C SER A 943 -12.49 -12.46 -12.18
N ARG A 944 -12.65 -12.63 -13.50
CA ARG A 944 -11.72 -13.38 -14.34
C ARG A 944 -10.35 -12.68 -14.49
N ALA A 945 -10.27 -11.37 -14.26
CA ALA A 945 -9.05 -10.59 -14.52
C ALA A 945 -7.91 -10.98 -13.57
N LEU A 946 -8.18 -11.02 -12.26
CA LEU A 946 -7.19 -11.31 -11.24
C LEU A 946 -6.51 -12.67 -11.40
N PRO A 947 -7.23 -13.81 -11.47
CA PRO A 947 -6.62 -15.11 -11.69
C PRO A 947 -5.87 -15.19 -13.02
N ALA A 948 -6.41 -14.58 -14.09
CA ALA A 948 -5.77 -14.60 -15.40
C ALA A 948 -4.46 -13.80 -15.43
N LEU A 949 -4.39 -12.68 -14.70
CA LEU A 949 -3.14 -11.92 -14.53
C LEU A 949 -2.11 -12.72 -13.74
N VAL A 950 -2.50 -13.37 -12.64
CA VAL A 950 -1.59 -14.25 -11.87
C VAL A 950 -1.10 -15.41 -12.72
N ASP A 951 -1.97 -16.05 -13.48
CA ASP A 951 -1.61 -17.17 -14.35
C ASP A 951 -0.67 -16.71 -15.47
N LEU A 952 -0.94 -15.55 -16.09
CA LEU A 952 -0.10 -14.97 -17.14
C LEU A 952 1.29 -14.59 -16.62
N SER A 953 1.35 -13.96 -15.44
CA SER A 953 2.62 -13.67 -14.76
C SER A 953 3.34 -14.96 -14.40
N GLY A 954 2.63 -16.00 -13.96
CA GLY A 954 3.18 -17.34 -13.73
C GLY A 954 3.80 -17.95 -14.98
N GLU A 955 3.16 -17.81 -16.15
CA GLU A 955 3.74 -18.24 -17.44
C GLU A 955 5.04 -17.48 -17.77
N LEU A 956 5.10 -16.17 -17.50
CA LEU A 956 6.30 -15.36 -17.71
C LEU A 956 7.45 -15.77 -16.77
N VAL A 957 7.16 -16.23 -15.55
CA VAL A 957 8.17 -16.58 -14.54
C VAL A 957 8.72 -18.00 -14.69
N LYS A 958 8.02 -18.90 -15.39
CA LYS A 958 8.46 -20.30 -15.59
C LYS A 958 9.88 -20.43 -16.15
N ASN A 959 10.33 -19.46 -16.93
CA ASN A 959 11.66 -19.44 -17.51
C ASN A 959 12.52 -18.34 -16.86
N PRO A 960 13.60 -18.70 -16.14
CA PRO A 960 14.47 -17.71 -15.49
C PRO A 960 15.04 -16.64 -16.43
N GLN A 961 15.22 -16.96 -17.72
CA GLN A 961 15.69 -16.00 -18.72
C GLN A 961 14.65 -14.93 -19.06
N ASP A 962 13.37 -15.28 -18.99
CA ASP A 962 12.28 -14.35 -19.29
C ASP A 962 12.09 -13.40 -18.10
N ARG A 963 12.24 -13.91 -16.87
CA ARG A 963 12.33 -13.11 -15.65
C ARG A 963 13.49 -12.11 -15.70
N GLU A 964 14.71 -12.56 -15.98
CA GLU A 964 15.90 -11.69 -16.10
C GLU A 964 15.68 -10.58 -17.14
N LEU A 965 15.00 -10.90 -18.24
CA LEU A 965 14.72 -9.95 -19.30
C LEU A 965 13.65 -8.91 -18.91
N VAL A 966 12.62 -9.32 -18.17
CA VAL A 966 11.63 -8.39 -17.62
C VAL A 966 12.28 -7.48 -16.58
N ASP A 967 13.13 -8.02 -15.71
CA ASP A 967 13.86 -7.23 -14.71
C ASP A 967 14.80 -6.21 -15.37
N ASP A 968 15.53 -6.60 -16.42
CA ASP A 968 16.41 -5.71 -17.21
C ASP A 968 15.60 -4.62 -17.94
N LEU A 969 14.42 -4.94 -18.46
CA LEU A 969 13.50 -3.95 -19.04
C LEU A 969 12.95 -2.99 -17.98
N LEU A 970 12.59 -3.49 -16.79
CA LEU A 970 12.11 -2.66 -15.69
C LEU A 970 13.22 -1.72 -15.19
N ASP A 971 14.46 -2.18 -15.07
CA ASP A 971 15.60 -1.32 -14.69
C ASP A 971 15.90 -0.26 -15.77
N TYR A 972 15.76 -0.58 -17.05
CA TYR A 972 15.84 0.41 -18.13
C TYR A 972 14.75 1.49 -18.01
N MET A 973 13.51 1.07 -17.75
CA MET A 973 12.35 1.97 -17.68
C MET A 973 12.25 2.76 -16.37
N LEU A 974 12.75 2.21 -15.26
CA LEU A 974 12.50 2.69 -13.91
C LEU A 974 13.77 2.93 -13.09
N GLY A 975 14.88 2.26 -13.41
CA GLY A 975 16.16 2.45 -12.71
C GLY A 975 16.89 3.71 -13.18
N GLU A 976 16.90 3.96 -14.50
CA GLU A 976 17.54 5.15 -15.06
C GLU A 976 16.69 6.42 -14.87
N PRO A 977 17.29 7.58 -14.52
CA PRO A 977 16.55 8.84 -14.40
C PRO A 977 15.74 9.19 -15.65
N ALA A 978 16.31 8.97 -16.85
CA ALA A 978 15.62 9.23 -18.11
C ALA A 978 14.38 8.35 -18.29
N GLY A 979 14.46 7.06 -17.94
CA GLY A 979 13.32 6.15 -17.97
C GLY A 979 12.22 6.58 -17.01
N ARG A 980 12.58 6.89 -15.75
CA ARG A 980 11.63 7.37 -14.73
C ARG A 980 10.87 8.61 -15.18
N ASP A 981 11.58 9.56 -15.79
CA ASP A 981 10.99 10.78 -16.31
C ASP A 981 9.96 10.47 -17.42
N GLN A 982 10.29 9.54 -18.32
CA GLN A 982 9.39 9.08 -19.38
C GLN A 982 8.15 8.38 -18.85
N VAL A 983 8.31 7.48 -17.88
CA VAL A 983 7.20 6.77 -17.24
C VAL A 983 6.29 7.77 -16.51
N ALA A 984 6.86 8.69 -15.74
CA ALA A 984 6.09 9.71 -15.00
C ALA A 984 5.29 10.62 -15.95
N MET A 985 5.90 11.07 -17.05
CA MET A 985 5.21 11.84 -18.09
C MET A 985 4.10 11.03 -18.78
N GLY A 986 4.35 9.75 -19.09
CA GLY A 986 3.36 8.84 -19.66
C GLY A 986 2.15 8.63 -18.74
N LEU A 987 2.40 8.35 -17.46
CA LEU A 987 1.36 8.22 -16.43
C LEU A 987 0.55 9.51 -16.27
N TYR A 988 1.22 10.67 -16.27
CA TYR A 988 0.54 11.96 -16.19
C TYR A 988 -0.43 12.18 -17.36
N VAL A 989 0.01 11.88 -18.58
CA VAL A 989 -0.82 11.98 -19.79
C VAL A 989 -1.99 11.00 -19.76
N LEU A 990 -1.78 9.77 -19.26
CA LEU A 990 -2.85 8.79 -19.08
C LEU A 990 -3.92 9.31 -18.11
N LEU A 991 -3.51 9.90 -16.98
CA LEU A 991 -4.46 10.51 -16.03
C LEU A 991 -5.31 11.60 -16.70
N VAL A 992 -4.69 12.48 -17.50
CA VAL A 992 -5.44 13.50 -18.29
C VAL A 992 -6.44 12.83 -19.23
N TYR A 993 -6.03 11.82 -19.99
CA TYR A 993 -6.90 11.17 -20.98
C TYR A 993 -8.15 10.53 -20.37
N THR A 994 -8.02 9.95 -19.18
CA THR A 994 -9.16 9.31 -18.49
C THR A 994 -10.28 10.28 -18.07
N LEU A 995 -10.02 11.60 -18.03
CA LEU A 995 -11.06 12.61 -17.81
C LEU A 995 -11.95 12.88 -19.04
N HIS A 996 -11.52 12.49 -20.25
CA HIS A 996 -12.25 12.74 -21.49
C HIS A 996 -13.21 11.61 -21.83
N GLN A 997 -14.18 11.36 -20.96
CA GLN A 997 -15.13 10.26 -21.10
C GLN A 997 -15.95 10.31 -22.41
N ASP A 998 -16.24 11.50 -22.94
CA ASP A 998 -16.93 11.65 -24.24
C ASP A 998 -16.11 11.09 -25.40
N THR A 999 -14.79 11.03 -25.26
CA THR A 999 -13.88 10.37 -26.19
C THR A 999 -13.68 8.90 -25.82
N TRP A 1000 -13.35 8.63 -24.55
CA TRP A 1000 -12.92 7.31 -24.11
C TRP A 1000 -14.04 6.28 -24.11
N VAL A 1001 -15.26 6.60 -23.66
CA VAL A 1001 -16.36 5.63 -23.55
C VAL A 1001 -16.77 5.04 -24.91
N PRO A 1002 -16.94 5.82 -25.99
CA PRO A 1002 -17.22 5.23 -27.31
C PRO A 1002 -16.02 4.44 -27.87
N VAL A 1003 -14.79 4.87 -27.57
CA VAL A 1003 -13.57 4.16 -27.99
C VAL A 1003 -13.45 2.83 -27.26
N SER A 1004 -13.65 2.80 -25.94
CA SER A 1004 -13.58 1.57 -25.13
C SER A 1004 -14.64 0.57 -25.59
N ASN A 1005 -15.87 1.01 -25.81
CA ASN A 1005 -16.96 0.17 -26.32
C ASN A 1005 -16.66 -0.41 -27.71
N PHE A 1006 -15.99 0.35 -28.56
CA PHE A 1006 -15.52 -0.14 -29.87
C PHE A 1006 -14.37 -1.14 -29.71
N MET A 1007 -13.38 -0.83 -28.87
CA MET A 1007 -12.24 -1.71 -28.59
C MET A 1007 -12.67 -3.03 -27.97
N ALA A 1008 -13.67 -3.04 -27.08
CA ALA A 1008 -14.26 -4.24 -26.51
C ALA A 1008 -14.71 -5.24 -27.59
N ARG A 1009 -15.40 -4.77 -28.64
CA ARG A 1009 -15.86 -5.64 -29.74
C ARG A 1009 -14.74 -6.06 -30.69
N THR A 1010 -13.67 -5.28 -30.75
CA THR A 1010 -12.53 -5.52 -31.64
C THR A 1010 -11.55 -6.51 -31.02
N LEU A 1011 -11.31 -6.39 -29.71
CA LEU A 1011 -10.40 -7.23 -28.93
C LEU A 1011 -11.05 -8.49 -28.36
N ASP A 1012 -12.38 -8.64 -28.49
CA ASP A 1012 -13.11 -9.82 -28.02
C ASP A 1012 -12.45 -11.10 -28.55
N PRO A 1013 -11.83 -11.93 -27.67
CA PRO A 1013 -11.13 -13.12 -28.11
C PRO A 1013 -12.09 -14.23 -28.59
N ASN A 1014 -13.39 -14.08 -28.37
CA ASN A 1014 -14.41 -15.00 -28.89
C ASN A 1014 -14.97 -14.57 -30.25
N ARG A 1015 -14.52 -13.43 -30.79
CA ARG A 1015 -14.92 -12.95 -32.11
C ARG A 1015 -14.34 -13.85 -33.20
N THR A 1016 -15.24 -14.42 -34.01
CA THR A 1016 -14.87 -15.08 -35.26
C THR A 1016 -14.84 -14.08 -36.40
N TRP A 1017 -13.75 -14.07 -37.16
CA TRP A 1017 -13.52 -13.15 -38.27
C TRP A 1017 -13.91 -13.82 -39.59
N GLN A 1018 -14.64 -13.11 -40.43
CA GLN A 1018 -15.00 -13.57 -41.78
C GLN A 1018 -13.87 -13.27 -42.77
N VAL A 1019 -12.67 -13.79 -42.48
CA VAL A 1019 -11.46 -13.61 -43.29
C VAL A 1019 -10.74 -14.95 -43.43
N GLU A 1020 -10.03 -15.13 -44.54
CA GLU A 1020 -9.20 -16.33 -44.80
C GLU A 1020 -7.71 -15.93 -44.89
N PRO A 1021 -6.76 -16.77 -44.46
CA PRO A 1021 -6.96 -18.11 -43.86
C PRO A 1021 -7.17 -18.11 -42.32
N TYR A 1022 -6.86 -17.00 -41.63
CA TYR A 1022 -6.82 -16.93 -40.16
C TYR A 1022 -8.11 -16.41 -39.49
N GLY A 1023 -9.29 -16.81 -39.99
CA GLY A 1023 -10.59 -16.32 -39.52
C GLY A 1023 -10.94 -16.69 -38.07
N LYS A 1024 -10.41 -17.80 -37.57
CA LYS A 1024 -10.65 -18.27 -36.20
C LYS A 1024 -9.70 -17.66 -35.16
N LEU A 1025 -8.53 -17.20 -35.60
CA LEU A 1025 -7.53 -16.63 -34.71
C LEU A 1025 -8.01 -15.26 -34.19
N PRO A 1026 -8.03 -15.00 -32.88
CA PRO A 1026 -8.34 -13.68 -32.33
C PRO A 1026 -7.40 -12.59 -32.86
N LEU A 1027 -7.81 -11.32 -32.76
CA LEU A 1027 -6.97 -10.22 -33.25
C LEU A 1027 -5.64 -10.14 -32.48
N ALA A 1028 -5.69 -10.22 -31.15
CA ALA A 1028 -4.51 -10.15 -30.29
C ALA A 1028 -3.53 -11.29 -30.57
N SER A 1029 -4.01 -12.54 -30.59
CA SER A 1029 -3.21 -13.71 -30.98
C SER A 1029 -2.61 -13.56 -32.38
N HIS A 1030 -3.37 -13.04 -33.34
CA HIS A 1030 -2.86 -12.83 -34.70
C HIS A 1030 -1.75 -11.78 -34.77
N VAL A 1031 -1.88 -10.68 -34.04
CA VAL A 1031 -0.83 -9.65 -33.94
C VAL A 1031 0.42 -10.23 -33.26
N LEU A 1032 0.24 -11.01 -32.19
CA LEU A 1032 1.35 -11.67 -31.50
C LEU A 1032 2.04 -12.71 -32.38
N GLN A 1033 1.30 -13.46 -33.21
CA GLN A 1033 1.88 -14.42 -34.15
C GLN A 1033 2.67 -13.71 -35.25
N VAL A 1034 2.15 -12.60 -35.80
CA VAL A 1034 2.91 -11.78 -36.75
C VAL A 1034 4.17 -11.25 -36.09
N LEU A 1035 4.08 -10.71 -34.86
CA LEU A 1035 5.25 -10.22 -34.14
C LEU A 1035 6.28 -11.33 -33.89
N GLN A 1036 5.84 -12.50 -33.43
CA GLN A 1036 6.70 -13.66 -33.18
C GLN A 1036 7.46 -14.06 -34.44
N GLU A 1037 6.73 -14.27 -35.55
CA GLU A 1037 7.35 -14.67 -36.82
C GLU A 1037 8.25 -13.56 -37.37
N THR A 1038 7.88 -12.29 -37.21
CA THR A 1038 8.72 -11.16 -37.62
C THR A 1038 10.05 -11.16 -36.88
N VAL A 1039 10.04 -11.29 -35.56
CA VAL A 1039 11.27 -11.24 -34.75
C VAL A 1039 12.14 -12.50 -34.95
N GLU A 1040 11.54 -13.67 -35.18
CA GLU A 1040 12.28 -14.88 -35.54
C GLU A 1040 13.03 -14.75 -36.89
N LYS A 1041 12.45 -14.00 -37.84
CA LYS A 1041 13.05 -13.75 -39.16
C LYS A 1041 14.03 -12.57 -39.17
N ASP A 1042 13.86 -11.62 -38.26
CA ASP A 1042 14.75 -10.47 -38.06
C ASP A 1042 15.44 -10.52 -36.68
N PRO A 1043 16.40 -11.44 -36.46
CA PRO A 1043 17.10 -11.55 -35.19
C PRO A 1043 18.01 -10.36 -34.90
N GLN A 1044 18.23 -9.46 -35.87
CA GLN A 1044 19.00 -8.24 -35.69
C GLN A 1044 18.14 -7.07 -35.20
N GLY A 1045 16.81 -7.22 -35.15
CA GLY A 1045 15.90 -6.22 -34.62
C GLY A 1045 15.77 -4.96 -35.48
N ARG A 1046 16.05 -5.04 -36.77
CA ARG A 1046 16.00 -3.91 -37.71
C ARG A 1046 14.59 -3.32 -37.80
N GLY A 1047 13.56 -4.18 -37.83
CA GLY A 1047 12.16 -3.78 -37.81
C GLY A 1047 11.81 -3.00 -36.55
N ILE A 1048 12.22 -3.50 -35.39
CA ILE A 1048 12.01 -2.83 -34.09
C ILE A 1048 12.72 -1.47 -34.06
N GLU A 1049 13.94 -1.37 -34.59
CA GLU A 1049 14.67 -0.09 -34.71
C GLU A 1049 13.92 0.91 -35.61
N LEU A 1050 13.33 0.45 -36.73
CA LEU A 1050 12.49 1.28 -37.60
C LEU A 1050 11.27 1.81 -36.84
N PHE A 1051 10.59 0.95 -36.08
CA PHE A 1051 9.46 1.37 -35.24
C PHE A 1051 9.89 2.36 -34.16
N ALA A 1052 11.03 2.12 -33.49
CA ALA A 1052 11.59 3.01 -32.48
C ALA A 1052 11.86 4.41 -33.06
N ARG A 1053 12.48 4.50 -34.24
CA ARG A 1053 12.68 5.77 -34.96
C ARG A 1053 11.35 6.43 -35.31
N GLY A 1054 10.37 5.66 -35.77
CA GLY A 1054 9.05 6.17 -36.14
C GLY A 1054 8.24 6.78 -34.99
N PHE A 1055 8.48 6.36 -33.75
CA PHE A 1055 7.88 6.91 -32.53
C PHE A 1055 8.77 7.91 -31.78
N SER A 1056 10.02 8.08 -32.21
CA SER A 1056 10.95 9.04 -31.62
C SER A 1056 10.64 10.47 -32.08
N ASN A 1057 10.88 11.46 -31.20
CA ASN A 1057 10.68 12.86 -31.55
C ASN A 1057 11.76 13.34 -32.53
N MET A 1058 11.34 14.06 -33.58
CA MET A 1058 12.21 14.85 -34.44
C MET A 1058 12.67 16.14 -33.72
N GLU A 1059 13.64 16.87 -34.28
CA GLU A 1059 14.19 18.10 -33.67
C GLU A 1059 13.13 19.19 -33.41
N ASP A 1060 12.06 19.21 -34.20
CA ASP A 1060 10.94 20.14 -34.07
C ASP A 1060 9.88 19.66 -33.06
N GLY A 1061 10.08 18.49 -32.45
CA GLY A 1061 9.18 17.85 -31.49
C GLY A 1061 8.04 17.03 -32.11
N SER A 1062 7.99 16.90 -33.44
CA SER A 1062 6.99 16.06 -34.11
C SER A 1062 7.40 14.58 -34.15
N VAL A 1063 6.43 13.70 -34.36
CA VAL A 1063 6.63 12.25 -34.41
C VAL A 1063 6.51 11.79 -35.86
N PRO A 1064 7.49 11.06 -36.44
CA PRO A 1064 7.46 10.66 -37.83
C PRO A 1064 6.18 9.92 -38.23
N PHE A 1065 5.80 8.86 -37.50
CA PHE A 1065 4.57 8.13 -37.80
C PHE A 1065 3.33 8.99 -37.60
N GLY A 1066 3.30 9.86 -36.59
CA GLY A 1066 2.19 10.80 -36.40
C GLY A 1066 2.00 11.71 -37.62
N THR A 1067 3.10 12.25 -38.14
CA THR A 1067 3.12 13.11 -39.33
C THR A 1067 2.66 12.36 -40.57
N ILE A 1068 3.17 11.14 -40.78
CA ILE A 1068 2.76 10.29 -41.91
C ILE A 1068 1.25 9.99 -41.85
N PHE A 1069 0.74 9.58 -40.68
CA PHE A 1069 -0.69 9.28 -40.52
C PHE A 1069 -1.58 10.51 -40.70
N GLU A 1070 -1.16 11.68 -40.21
CA GLU A 1070 -1.89 12.93 -40.42
C GLU A 1070 -2.00 13.27 -41.92
N ILE A 1071 -0.90 13.17 -42.67
CA ILE A 1071 -0.90 13.45 -44.12
C ILE A 1071 -1.74 12.41 -44.89
N VAL A 1072 -1.71 11.14 -44.49
CA VAL A 1072 -2.57 10.09 -45.05
C VAL A 1072 -4.04 10.38 -44.77
N ALA A 1073 -4.38 10.78 -43.54
CA ALA A 1073 -5.74 11.18 -43.19
C ALA A 1073 -6.21 12.38 -44.02
N ASP A 1074 -5.35 13.41 -44.18
CA ASP A 1074 -5.65 14.60 -44.99
C ASP A 1074 -5.89 14.19 -46.46
N TYR A 1075 -5.14 13.21 -46.97
CA TYR A 1075 -5.29 12.71 -48.34
C TYR A 1075 -6.66 12.07 -48.62
N PHE A 1076 -7.17 11.28 -47.67
CA PHE A 1076 -8.46 10.61 -47.79
C PHE A 1076 -9.64 11.45 -47.29
N ARG A 1077 -9.40 12.66 -46.79
CA ARG A 1077 -10.45 13.55 -46.32
C ARG A 1077 -11.43 13.93 -47.43
N ALA A 1078 -12.68 14.23 -47.04
CA ALA A 1078 -13.72 14.70 -47.99
C ALA A 1078 -13.27 15.94 -48.78
N ASP A 1079 -12.58 16.86 -48.11
CA ASP A 1079 -11.84 17.96 -48.72
C ASP A 1079 -10.36 17.90 -48.30
N PRO A 1080 -9.48 17.31 -49.14
CA PRO A 1080 -8.05 17.15 -48.80
C PRO A 1080 -7.29 18.45 -48.59
N ALA A 1081 -7.80 19.57 -49.13
CA ALA A 1081 -7.18 20.89 -48.97
C ALA A 1081 -7.73 21.66 -47.75
N SER A 1082 -8.68 21.09 -47.00
CA SER A 1082 -9.32 21.77 -45.89
C SER A 1082 -8.40 21.87 -44.67
N LEU A 1083 -8.25 23.09 -44.17
CA LEU A 1083 -7.59 23.37 -42.88
C LEU A 1083 -8.57 23.39 -41.70
N ALA A 1084 -9.86 23.13 -41.94
CA ALA A 1084 -10.86 23.05 -40.88
C ALA A 1084 -10.63 21.78 -40.03
N PRO A 1085 -11.05 21.73 -38.76
CA PRO A 1085 -10.97 20.50 -37.98
C PRO A 1085 -11.80 19.38 -38.61
N TYR A 1086 -11.43 18.12 -38.34
CA TYR A 1086 -12.14 16.96 -38.87
C TYR A 1086 -13.57 16.88 -38.33
N THR A 1087 -14.51 16.59 -39.22
CA THR A 1087 -15.90 16.27 -38.87
C THR A 1087 -16.10 14.75 -38.77
N PRO A 1088 -17.18 14.25 -38.14
CA PRO A 1088 -17.51 12.83 -38.19
C PRO A 1088 -17.68 12.31 -39.64
N GLY A 1089 -18.13 13.18 -40.54
CA GLY A 1089 -18.21 12.90 -41.97
C GLY A 1089 -16.83 12.76 -42.62
N ASP A 1090 -15.87 13.62 -42.27
CA ASP A 1090 -14.48 13.50 -42.74
C ASP A 1090 -13.87 12.16 -42.32
N TYR A 1091 -13.98 11.79 -41.04
CA TYR A 1091 -13.48 10.50 -40.55
C TYR A 1091 -14.13 9.32 -41.25
N ARG A 1092 -15.43 9.40 -41.56
CA ARG A 1092 -16.11 8.34 -42.31
C ARG A 1092 -15.50 8.17 -43.71
N VAL A 1093 -15.21 9.26 -44.40
CA VAL A 1093 -14.58 9.21 -45.74
C VAL A 1093 -13.15 8.68 -45.63
N VAL A 1094 -12.38 9.13 -44.63
CA VAL A 1094 -11.01 8.65 -44.40
C VAL A 1094 -10.99 7.15 -44.13
N LEU A 1095 -11.79 6.67 -43.19
CA LEU A 1095 -11.82 5.26 -42.81
C LEU A 1095 -12.37 4.38 -43.95
N ASN A 1096 -13.37 4.84 -44.71
CA ASN A 1096 -13.81 4.16 -45.93
C ASN A 1096 -12.72 4.11 -46.99
N GLY A 1097 -12.00 5.22 -47.20
CA GLY A 1097 -10.91 5.28 -48.17
C GLY A 1097 -9.78 4.31 -47.82
N LEU A 1098 -9.41 4.24 -46.55
CA LEU A 1098 -8.43 3.28 -46.04
C LEU A 1098 -8.95 1.84 -46.13
N GLU A 1099 -10.21 1.59 -45.78
CA GLU A 1099 -10.86 0.27 -45.90
C GLU A 1099 -10.85 -0.23 -47.35
N SER A 1100 -11.24 0.63 -48.30
CA SER A 1100 -11.25 0.30 -49.72
C SER A 1100 -9.83 0.16 -50.29
N TRP A 1101 -8.85 0.91 -49.77
CA TRP A 1101 -7.45 0.75 -50.16
C TRP A 1101 -6.83 -0.54 -49.63
N LEU A 1102 -7.26 -1.04 -48.47
CA LEU A 1102 -6.84 -2.36 -47.98
C LEU A 1102 -7.50 -3.52 -48.76
N ASP A 1103 -8.69 -3.30 -49.34
CA ASP A 1103 -9.43 -4.29 -50.16
C ASP A 1103 -8.97 -4.37 -51.63
N ASP A 1104 -8.23 -3.37 -52.12
CA ASP A 1104 -7.85 -3.31 -53.53
C ASP A 1104 -6.62 -4.17 -53.81
N ASP A 1105 -6.83 -5.41 -54.25
CA ASP A 1105 -5.76 -6.34 -54.64
C ASP A 1105 -4.83 -5.78 -55.76
N LEU A 1106 -5.29 -4.81 -56.56
CA LEU A 1106 -4.56 -4.29 -57.72
C LEU A 1106 -3.83 -2.96 -57.48
N HIS A 1107 -4.32 -2.13 -56.57
CA HIS A 1107 -3.77 -0.78 -56.28
C HIS A 1107 -3.63 -0.48 -54.78
N GLY A 1108 -4.01 -1.43 -53.93
CA GLY A 1108 -3.98 -1.35 -52.48
C GLY A 1108 -2.68 -1.82 -51.86
N LEU A 1109 -2.70 -2.05 -50.54
CA LEU A 1109 -1.55 -2.51 -49.77
C LEU A 1109 -1.04 -3.87 -50.26
N GLU A 1110 -1.93 -4.79 -50.67
CA GLU A 1110 -1.52 -6.12 -51.13
C GLU A 1110 -0.67 -6.08 -52.41
N ARG A 1111 -0.83 -5.04 -53.26
CA ARG A 1111 0.04 -4.84 -54.43
C ARG A 1111 1.49 -4.49 -54.04
N LEU A 1112 1.71 -3.89 -52.87
CA LEU A 1112 3.08 -3.62 -52.41
C LEU A 1112 3.82 -4.93 -52.11
N TYR A 1113 3.10 -6.00 -51.79
CA TYR A 1113 3.68 -7.33 -51.60
C TYR A 1113 4.21 -7.91 -52.92
N ASP A 1114 3.46 -7.76 -54.00
CA ASP A 1114 3.87 -8.17 -55.36
C ASP A 1114 5.09 -7.39 -55.91
N ILE A 1115 5.44 -6.25 -55.31
CA ILE A 1115 6.62 -5.45 -55.70
C ILE A 1115 7.90 -5.95 -55.02
N VAL A 1116 7.77 -6.56 -53.84
CA VAL A 1116 8.89 -7.12 -53.07
C VAL A 1116 9.16 -8.58 -53.49
N ASP A 1117 8.16 -9.28 -54.01
CA ASP A 1117 8.30 -10.63 -54.62
C ASP A 1117 8.95 -10.52 -56.03
N PRO A 1118 10.15 -11.08 -56.27
CA PRO A 1118 10.95 -10.84 -57.48
C PRO A 1118 10.43 -11.42 -58.81
#